data_AF-A0A087L6K9-F1
#
_entry.id   AF-A0A087L6K9-F1
#
_cell.length_a   1.000
_cell.length_b   1.000
_cell.length_c   1.000
_cell.angle_alpha   90.00
_cell.angle_beta   90.00
_cell.angle_gamma   90.00
#
_symmetry.space_group_name_H-M   'P 1'
#
loop_
_entity.id
_entity.type
_entity.pdbx_description
1 polymer ?
#
loop_
_entity_poly.entity_id
_entity_poly.type
_entity_poly.pdbx_seq_one_letter_code
_entity_poly.pdbx_strand_id
1 'polypeptide(L)'
;MFATFLPPYAFRGVKAPYLWVFYRLLSSLKERSLFITGEDYLISPDEWQKNGRWEFDLATMTNLGYEIPSEQSLAQHDYFYLTESVFEELLASCNYNPIQAFRKMLTQRIPALEIKLHECLSGHSAEKIEGVLAICNCPSLEAVAESLSIPVLHIEVGPLRMPAYFNTGYLDFTGVNGHTEAEKRYSDIEGLCQVDVSADELHRYFLRDPYVNTQSIDADVGIVFQVEDDSNLIAYGNDFDNLTLLSYARMHYPQSSFLLRTHPASQFQIKSGDYDIDHSPMSLDFVHRCRHILTINSSVGLEGLLTGIPTTVLGDSSYKYVTQAKDEQEKVNRLAFYLFSYLVPFELLFDIDYLRFRIAQPDENAILNYHIEYYSTEKEGLLKMQGMTLGELVSKHVKLENEKQDVMQQEIKAAEHHLITDIEGKQSIISSLQEQLLLQQDQLALQQKQLEQLLLLQEQQQQQQQQEQQQQLYVQAQENSAERESLKKQVALLAQQLDENSIAMSNLRKSLSWRLTVPVRMTGRLVRGEFTVIRDIFRSYLRQRAASKSHSLIGKSWQAFRAHPHPYRVLLQKSKAAGKLLLTGRFGEFRQSLLRVAKNTTNTPMPLTSIDTDHVVILTTRHTLFVAHLLEKTLSEVGRGVTIIEAYSAAADNGQLHIVICPQIFSELPQNFVAFQMEQSINPRWFTPEYFAILERAMAIFDYSLTNISYLLEKGIPYQKLFYLPIGPYAGYEEQLIAKGHQLTSNETSVDVLFYGDTNCERRRGYLEQLGKRFRIHVASGVFGDELTCLVKSAKLVINLHYYENALLETTRIYEVLSLGTPIVSEESVDISEHSHLFDLIDFAPIGDIDAMAEKIERLLNESDYYTIRKQDIANFTRSNVMFDAYFKRYLLANDLIGFDVYKQSVDFIPRVDADIPKLCLSLTETPTRKQDFLSKPTHGFQVIEGVRHRIGWIGCGMSYKYMLSVLADRNAEIAMICEDDALFPEDFELKLEKIVSYLEHSGWDWHIFSGIIAHLNEDTEILAVEEVDGIEYIYINRMTSTVMNIYSRRGIDAVSHWDERNVDAQTNTIDRYLESVPNLVVVTTLPFLVGHAEDQTSTLWGFVNTQYLDMISESERLLQEKVDAFKASKAAQVV
;
A
#
# COMPACT_ATOMS: atom_id res chain seq x y z
N MET A 1 20.93 -40.32 6.87
CA MET A 1 20.04 -39.28 7.44
C MET A 1 20.78 -38.51 8.52
N PHE A 2 20.38 -37.25 8.78
CA PHE A 2 20.90 -36.46 9.90
C PHE A 2 20.06 -36.64 11.17
N ALA A 3 20.70 -36.46 12.33
CA ALA A 3 20.02 -36.27 13.60
C ALA A 3 20.22 -34.83 14.09
N THR A 4 19.25 -34.26 14.80
CA THR A 4 19.33 -32.92 15.40
C THR A 4 19.04 -33.01 16.89
N PHE A 5 19.95 -32.51 17.71
CA PHE A 5 19.80 -32.43 19.16
C PHE A 5 19.34 -31.04 19.58
N LEU A 6 18.09 -30.96 20.06
CA LEU A 6 17.46 -29.76 20.58
C LEU A 6 16.97 -30.04 22.01
N PRO A 7 17.77 -29.75 23.06
CA PRO A 7 17.38 -30.13 24.41
C PRO A 7 16.08 -29.41 24.84
N PRO A 8 15.10 -30.13 25.41
CA PRO A 8 13.79 -29.56 25.76
C PRO A 8 13.76 -28.85 27.12
N TYR A 9 14.81 -29.00 27.89
CA TYR A 9 14.89 -28.59 29.28
C TYR A 9 14.82 -27.06 29.44
N ALA A 10 13.86 -26.59 30.24
CA ALA A 10 13.58 -25.18 30.46
C ALA A 10 14.56 -24.51 31.45
N PHE A 11 15.87 -24.60 31.19
CA PHE A 11 16.91 -24.02 32.05
C PHE A 11 16.76 -22.51 32.29
N ARG A 12 16.21 -21.80 31.29
CA ARG A 12 15.97 -20.35 31.33
C ARG A 12 14.51 -20.01 31.62
N GLY A 13 13.74 -20.98 32.13
CA GLY A 13 12.29 -20.83 32.38
C GLY A 13 11.43 -20.86 31.12
N VAL A 14 12.00 -21.16 29.95
CA VAL A 14 11.29 -21.23 28.65
C VAL A 14 11.31 -22.67 28.14
N LYS A 15 10.12 -23.25 27.94
CA LYS A 15 9.93 -24.55 27.27
C LYS A 15 10.30 -24.48 25.80
N ALA A 16 10.75 -25.57 25.18
CA ALA A 16 11.22 -25.59 23.80
C ALA A 16 12.11 -24.37 23.45
N PRO A 17 13.27 -24.20 24.14
CA PRO A 17 14.06 -22.98 24.05
C PRO A 17 14.67 -22.72 22.66
N TYR A 18 14.79 -23.75 21.82
CA TYR A 18 15.38 -23.67 20.47
C TYR A 18 14.33 -23.89 19.37
N LEU A 19 13.08 -23.45 19.63
CA LEU A 19 11.95 -23.67 18.71
C LEU A 19 12.19 -23.08 17.32
N TRP A 20 12.88 -21.94 17.22
CA TRP A 20 13.21 -21.33 15.94
C TRP A 20 14.10 -22.22 15.07
N VAL A 21 15.08 -22.91 15.68
CA VAL A 21 15.99 -23.84 14.97
C VAL A 21 15.21 -25.05 14.48
N PHE A 22 14.28 -25.54 15.31
CA PHE A 22 13.39 -26.64 14.94
C PHE A 22 12.59 -26.29 13.69
N TYR A 23 11.90 -25.14 13.69
CA TYR A 23 11.11 -24.69 12.54
C TYR A 23 11.98 -24.41 11.32
N ARG A 24 13.14 -23.77 11.50
CA ARG A 24 14.08 -23.51 10.41
C ARG A 24 14.60 -24.78 9.74
N LEU A 25 14.95 -25.80 10.52
CA LEU A 25 15.35 -27.09 9.98
C LEU A 25 14.18 -27.75 9.25
N LEU A 26 12.97 -27.77 9.83
CA LEU A 26 11.80 -28.34 9.16
C LEU A 26 11.48 -27.67 7.82
N SER A 27 11.65 -26.36 7.69
CA SER A 27 11.46 -25.65 6.42
C SER A 27 12.53 -25.97 5.36
N SER A 28 13.72 -26.41 5.78
CA SER A 28 14.90 -26.51 4.91
C SER A 28 15.29 -27.95 4.56
N LEU A 29 14.98 -28.90 5.44
CA LEU A 29 15.36 -30.29 5.27
C LEU A 29 14.64 -30.91 4.07
N LYS A 30 15.42 -31.36 3.09
CA LYS A 30 14.91 -32.03 1.88
C LYS A 30 14.71 -33.54 2.06
N GLU A 31 15.08 -34.07 3.22
CA GLU A 31 15.02 -35.50 3.53
C GLU A 31 14.57 -35.75 4.98
N ARG A 32 14.08 -36.97 5.21
CA ARG A 32 13.73 -37.45 6.55
C ARG A 32 14.94 -37.39 7.49
N SER A 33 14.71 -36.90 8.70
CA SER A 33 15.72 -36.65 9.73
C SER A 33 15.19 -37.03 11.10
N LEU A 34 16.08 -37.26 12.06
CA LEU A 34 15.73 -37.56 13.45
C LEU A 34 15.90 -36.33 14.33
N PHE A 35 14.87 -35.97 15.10
CA PHE A 35 14.94 -34.93 16.12
C PHE A 35 15.00 -35.56 17.51
N ILE A 36 16.14 -35.36 18.19
CA ILE A 36 16.35 -35.70 19.59
C ILE A 36 15.95 -34.49 20.41
N THR A 37 14.71 -34.50 20.90
CA THR A 37 14.02 -33.32 21.42
C THR A 37 13.06 -33.69 22.57
N GLY A 38 12.12 -32.82 22.94
CA GLY A 38 11.03 -33.13 23.86
C GLY A 38 9.66 -32.90 23.23
N GLU A 39 8.62 -33.43 23.86
CA GLU A 39 7.23 -33.36 23.36
C GLU A 39 6.75 -31.90 23.19
N ASP A 40 7.29 -30.96 23.99
CA ASP A 40 6.97 -29.54 23.89
C ASP A 40 7.22 -28.95 22.48
N TYR A 41 8.19 -29.48 21.71
CA TYR A 41 8.43 -29.01 20.34
C TYR A 41 7.35 -29.42 19.33
N LEU A 42 6.52 -30.40 19.67
CA LEU A 42 5.43 -30.91 18.84
C LEU A 42 4.05 -30.41 19.28
N ILE A 43 4.01 -29.57 20.31
CA ILE A 43 2.81 -28.81 20.64
C ILE A 43 2.37 -28.02 19.40
N SER A 44 1.06 -27.95 19.18
CA SER A 44 0.49 -27.23 18.04
C SER A 44 1.07 -25.82 17.95
N PRO A 45 1.56 -25.37 16.78
CA PRO A 45 2.06 -24.02 16.61
C PRO A 45 1.07 -22.94 17.08
N ASP A 46 -0.24 -23.18 16.95
CA ASP A 46 -1.30 -22.29 17.44
C ASP A 46 -1.22 -22.03 18.95
N GLU A 47 -0.76 -23.01 19.73
CA GLU A 47 -0.61 -22.87 21.19
C GLU A 47 0.60 -22.00 21.53
N TRP A 48 1.70 -22.16 20.81
CA TRP A 48 2.86 -21.28 20.98
C TRP A 48 2.58 -19.85 20.53
N GLN A 49 1.83 -19.67 19.45
CA GLN A 49 1.39 -18.35 19.00
C GLN A 49 0.51 -17.66 20.04
N LYS A 50 -0.43 -18.38 20.67
CA LYS A 50 -1.27 -17.85 21.77
C LYS A 50 -0.44 -17.41 22.98
N ASN A 51 0.68 -18.07 23.22
CA ASN A 51 1.60 -17.73 24.31
C ASN A 51 2.52 -16.53 23.99
N GLY A 52 2.36 -15.89 22.82
CA GLY A 52 3.10 -14.69 22.44
C GLY A 52 4.60 -14.95 22.22
N ARG A 53 4.96 -16.16 21.78
CA ARG A 53 6.36 -16.52 21.52
C ARG A 53 6.93 -15.74 20.34
N TRP A 54 8.15 -15.24 20.51
CA TRP A 54 8.85 -14.43 19.51
C TRP A 54 9.14 -15.20 18.21
N GLU A 55 9.18 -16.53 18.25
CA GLU A 55 9.33 -17.37 17.05
C GLU A 55 8.17 -17.27 16.05
N PHE A 56 7.06 -16.62 16.43
CA PHE A 56 5.88 -16.38 15.59
C PHE A 56 5.80 -14.92 15.11
N ASP A 57 6.78 -14.09 15.45
CA ASP A 57 6.90 -12.74 14.89
C ASP A 57 7.37 -12.84 13.43
N LEU A 58 6.61 -12.26 12.49
CA LEU A 58 6.91 -12.47 11.08
C LEU A 58 8.22 -11.82 10.62
N ALA A 59 8.62 -10.71 11.24
CA ALA A 59 9.92 -10.12 10.96
C ALA A 59 11.05 -11.10 11.36
N THR A 60 10.91 -11.76 12.51
CA THR A 60 11.80 -12.83 12.95
C THR A 60 11.82 -14.01 12.00
N MET A 61 10.65 -14.54 11.62
CA MET A 61 10.54 -15.68 10.69
C MET A 61 11.17 -15.37 9.32
N THR A 62 10.93 -14.16 8.80
CA THR A 62 11.52 -13.68 7.54
C THR A 62 13.04 -13.56 7.66
N ASN A 63 13.54 -12.98 8.76
CA ASN A 63 14.97 -12.78 9.01
C ASN A 63 15.74 -14.10 9.22
N LEU A 64 15.11 -15.10 9.86
CA LEU A 64 15.68 -16.41 10.11
C LEU A 64 15.36 -17.44 9.01
N GLY A 65 14.51 -17.08 8.05
CA GLY A 65 14.22 -17.87 6.85
C GLY A 65 13.40 -19.13 7.08
N TYR A 66 12.36 -19.08 7.92
CA TYR A 66 11.49 -20.25 8.15
C TYR A 66 10.00 -19.94 8.12
N GLU A 67 9.21 -20.98 7.90
CA GLU A 67 7.75 -20.95 7.96
C GLU A 67 7.27 -21.89 9.07
N ILE A 68 6.07 -21.65 9.60
CA ILE A 68 5.47 -22.54 10.60
C ILE A 68 5.19 -23.91 9.96
N PRO A 69 5.70 -25.02 10.54
CA PRO A 69 5.57 -26.34 9.92
C PRO A 69 4.13 -26.83 9.97
N SER A 70 3.67 -27.43 8.87
CA SER A 70 2.39 -28.14 8.83
C SER A 70 2.47 -29.50 9.54
N GLU A 71 1.32 -30.06 9.96
CA GLU A 71 1.26 -31.43 10.49
C GLU A 71 1.88 -32.46 9.55
N GLN A 72 1.71 -32.28 8.23
CA GLN A 72 2.31 -33.14 7.22
C GLN A 72 3.83 -33.01 7.20
N SER A 73 4.37 -31.81 7.42
CA SER A 73 5.82 -31.60 7.55
C SER A 73 6.34 -32.33 8.78
N LEU A 74 5.68 -32.16 9.93
CA LEU A 74 6.08 -32.82 11.18
C LEU A 74 6.07 -34.34 11.06
N ALA A 75 5.04 -34.92 10.42
CA ALA A 75 4.89 -36.37 10.25
C ALA A 75 5.94 -37.04 9.35
N GLN A 76 6.76 -36.27 8.62
CA GLN A 76 7.81 -36.79 7.74
C GLN A 76 9.12 -37.13 8.46
N HIS A 77 9.25 -36.74 9.73
CA HIS A 77 10.48 -36.88 10.51
C HIS A 77 10.30 -37.84 11.69
N ASP A 78 11.43 -38.32 12.21
CA ASP A 78 11.46 -39.16 13.41
C ASP A 78 11.76 -38.33 14.64
N TYR A 79 11.21 -38.75 15.77
CA TYR A 79 11.36 -38.04 17.03
C TYR A 79 11.78 -39.01 18.14
N PHE A 80 12.82 -38.62 18.88
CA PHE A 80 13.20 -39.27 20.12
C PHE A 80 13.04 -38.28 21.27
N TYR A 81 12.16 -38.61 22.21
CA TYR A 81 11.82 -37.75 23.32
C TYR A 81 12.75 -37.98 24.51
N LEU A 82 13.45 -36.93 24.91
CA LEU A 82 14.17 -36.88 26.18
C LEU A 82 13.17 -36.70 27.31
N THR A 83 13.21 -37.60 28.30
CA THR A 83 12.24 -37.62 29.39
C THR A 83 12.51 -36.53 30.42
N GLU A 84 11.43 -35.97 30.99
CA GLU A 84 11.49 -34.95 32.04
C GLU A 84 12.27 -35.45 33.28
N SER A 85 12.24 -36.75 33.55
CA SER A 85 12.99 -37.36 34.66
C SER A 85 14.50 -37.07 34.61
N VAL A 86 15.10 -37.00 33.42
CA VAL A 86 16.54 -36.67 33.27
C VAL A 86 16.80 -35.22 33.71
N PHE A 87 15.87 -34.32 33.41
CA PHE A 87 15.96 -32.92 33.84
C PHE A 87 15.75 -32.78 35.34
N GLU A 88 14.75 -33.46 35.91
CA GLU A 88 14.48 -33.47 37.34
C GLU A 88 15.67 -34.00 38.15
N GLU A 89 16.30 -35.09 37.70
CA GLU A 89 17.53 -35.62 38.30
C GLU A 89 18.70 -34.63 38.20
N LEU A 90 18.85 -33.98 37.05
CA LEU A 90 19.90 -32.97 36.84
C LEU A 90 19.69 -31.76 37.76
N LEU A 91 18.46 -31.24 37.84
CA LEU A 91 18.07 -30.16 38.74
C LEU A 91 18.30 -30.55 40.20
N ALA A 92 17.84 -31.72 40.63
CA ALA A 92 18.06 -32.22 41.98
C ALA A 92 19.56 -32.30 42.31
N SER A 93 20.40 -32.73 41.36
CA SER A 93 21.86 -32.75 41.52
C SER A 93 22.51 -31.36 41.63
N CYS A 94 21.77 -30.31 41.28
CA CYS A 94 22.20 -28.91 41.31
C CYS A 94 21.40 -28.09 42.34
N ASN A 95 20.82 -28.72 43.37
CA ASN A 95 19.98 -28.07 44.39
C ASN A 95 18.82 -27.27 43.78
N TYR A 96 18.23 -27.78 42.70
CA TYR A 96 17.15 -27.15 41.93
C TYR A 96 17.52 -25.76 41.36
N ASN A 97 18.82 -25.47 41.22
CA ASN A 97 19.28 -24.26 40.52
C ASN A 97 19.36 -24.56 39.00
N PRO A 98 18.49 -23.94 38.18
CA PRO A 98 18.40 -24.25 36.76
C PRO A 98 19.61 -23.73 35.97
N ILE A 99 20.25 -22.63 36.41
CA ILE A 99 21.45 -22.07 35.77
C ILE A 99 22.66 -22.99 36.00
N GLN A 100 22.81 -23.52 37.21
CA GLN A 100 23.86 -24.51 37.50
C GLN A 100 23.64 -25.82 36.75
N ALA A 101 22.37 -26.27 36.64
CA ALA A 101 22.01 -27.41 35.82
C ALA A 101 22.36 -27.18 34.34
N PHE A 102 22.13 -25.97 33.82
CA PHE A 102 22.47 -25.62 32.44
C PHE A 102 23.99 -25.63 32.21
N ARG A 103 24.75 -24.95 33.10
CA ARG A 103 26.21 -24.97 33.07
C ARG A 103 26.75 -26.41 33.07
N LYS A 104 26.19 -27.27 33.92
CA LYS A 104 26.58 -28.68 34.01
C LYS A 104 26.29 -29.44 32.72
N MET A 105 25.16 -29.20 32.06
CA MET A 105 24.84 -29.82 30.77
C MET A 105 25.78 -29.36 29.64
N LEU A 106 26.10 -28.06 29.61
CA LEU A 106 26.99 -27.48 28.61
C LEU A 106 28.47 -27.88 28.79
N THR A 107 28.90 -28.22 30.01
CA THR A 107 30.33 -28.38 30.34
C THR A 107 30.73 -29.74 30.93
N GLN A 108 29.77 -30.60 31.27
CA GLN A 108 30.05 -31.89 31.92
C GLN A 108 29.26 -33.04 31.30
N ARG A 109 29.80 -34.23 31.51
CA ARG A 109 29.15 -35.51 31.19
C ARG A 109 28.09 -35.85 32.24
N ILE A 110 26.88 -36.14 31.77
CA ILE A 110 25.71 -36.46 32.59
C ILE A 110 25.31 -37.91 32.29
N PRO A 111 25.61 -38.87 33.18
CA PRO A 111 25.38 -40.30 32.91
C PRO A 111 23.93 -40.66 32.52
N ALA A 112 22.94 -40.05 33.17
CA ALA A 112 21.53 -40.30 32.84
C ALA A 112 21.17 -39.85 31.42
N LEU A 113 21.74 -38.73 30.96
CA LEU A 113 21.55 -38.21 29.61
C LEU A 113 22.30 -39.07 28.58
N GLU A 114 23.53 -39.51 28.88
CA GLU A 114 24.29 -40.42 28.01
C GLU A 114 23.55 -41.73 27.75
N ILE A 115 22.93 -42.32 28.77
CA ILE A 115 22.14 -43.55 28.61
C ILE A 115 21.01 -43.33 27.60
N LYS A 116 20.30 -42.21 27.68
CA LYS A 116 19.20 -41.87 26.77
C LYS A 116 19.66 -41.54 25.35
N LEU A 117 20.75 -40.79 25.21
CA LEU A 117 21.33 -40.48 23.91
C LEU A 117 21.90 -41.74 23.24
N HIS A 118 22.52 -42.64 24.01
CA HIS A 118 23.02 -43.90 23.49
C HIS A 118 21.86 -44.80 23.05
N GLU A 119 20.79 -44.92 23.85
CA GLU A 119 19.54 -45.62 23.47
C GLU A 119 19.00 -45.10 22.14
N CYS A 120 18.91 -43.78 21.97
CA CYS A 120 18.46 -43.12 20.75
C CYS A 120 19.34 -43.46 19.54
N LEU A 121 20.63 -43.14 19.61
CA LEU A 121 21.54 -43.19 18.46
C LEU A 121 21.86 -44.63 18.06
N SER A 122 21.99 -45.55 19.02
CA SER A 122 22.23 -46.97 18.72
C SER A 122 20.98 -47.67 18.17
N GLY A 123 19.77 -47.23 18.56
CA GLY A 123 18.50 -47.77 18.07
C GLY A 123 18.22 -47.50 16.58
N HIS A 124 18.88 -46.49 16.00
CA HIS A 124 18.70 -46.09 14.59
C HIS A 124 19.82 -46.62 13.68
N SER A 125 20.50 -47.71 14.06
CA SER A 125 21.63 -48.28 13.31
C SER A 125 21.28 -48.75 11.89
N ALA A 126 20.00 -49.03 11.60
CA ALA A 126 19.54 -49.51 10.30
C ALA A 126 19.51 -48.43 9.20
N GLU A 127 19.25 -47.16 9.55
CA GLU A 127 19.15 -46.05 8.60
C GLU A 127 20.44 -45.21 8.49
N LYS A 128 21.45 -45.52 9.32
CA LYS A 128 22.77 -44.87 9.43
C LYS A 128 22.69 -43.34 9.59
N ILE A 129 22.91 -42.87 10.82
CA ILE A 129 23.05 -41.44 11.13
C ILE A 129 24.41 -40.96 10.59
N GLU A 130 24.39 -39.94 9.72
CA GLU A 130 25.58 -39.38 9.07
C GLU A 130 26.31 -38.37 9.97
N GLY A 131 25.55 -37.63 10.78
CA GLY A 131 26.05 -36.65 11.74
C GLY A 131 24.92 -36.14 12.64
N VAL A 132 25.29 -35.55 13.78
CA VAL A 132 24.35 -34.91 14.72
C VAL A 132 24.55 -33.40 14.69
N LEU A 133 23.51 -32.65 14.33
CA LEU A 133 23.46 -31.20 14.48
C LEU A 133 23.13 -30.85 15.93
N ALA A 134 23.95 -30.05 16.60
CA ALA A 134 23.75 -29.64 17.99
C ALA A 134 23.75 -28.11 18.10
N ILE A 135 22.70 -27.54 18.70
CA ILE A 135 22.59 -26.08 18.86
C ILE A 135 23.50 -25.52 19.98
N CYS A 136 23.94 -26.39 20.88
CA CYS A 136 24.83 -26.03 21.99
C CYS A 136 25.78 -27.19 22.32
N ASN A 137 26.88 -26.89 23.01
CA ASN A 137 27.79 -27.92 23.50
C ASN A 137 27.07 -28.84 24.48
N CYS A 138 27.42 -30.12 24.44
CA CYS A 138 26.86 -31.13 25.33
C CYS A 138 27.85 -32.30 25.39
N PRO A 139 28.78 -32.32 26.37
CA PRO A 139 29.78 -33.37 26.47
C PRO A 139 29.20 -34.78 26.60
N SER A 140 27.96 -34.89 27.08
CA SER A 140 27.22 -36.15 27.10
C SER A 140 26.87 -36.64 25.69
N LEU A 141 26.41 -35.75 24.80
CA LEU A 141 26.13 -36.07 23.40
C LEU A 141 27.42 -36.37 22.65
N GLU A 142 28.43 -35.52 22.81
CA GLU A 142 29.74 -35.67 22.18
C GLU A 142 30.36 -37.04 22.52
N ALA A 143 30.40 -37.43 23.80
CA ALA A 143 30.94 -38.71 24.23
C ALA A 143 30.19 -39.92 23.66
N VAL A 144 28.85 -39.84 23.58
CA VAL A 144 28.03 -40.91 22.98
C VAL A 144 28.26 -40.98 21.48
N ALA A 145 28.22 -39.85 20.78
CA ALA A 145 28.41 -39.80 19.34
C ALA A 145 29.82 -40.29 18.95
N GLU A 146 30.85 -39.90 19.70
CA GLU A 146 32.23 -40.40 19.53
C GLU A 146 32.29 -41.93 19.69
N SER A 147 31.65 -42.49 20.72
CA SER A 147 31.61 -43.95 20.95
C SER A 147 30.95 -44.73 19.80
N LEU A 148 30.09 -44.05 19.02
CA LEU A 148 29.39 -44.59 17.85
C LEU A 148 30.01 -44.16 16.52
N SER A 149 31.13 -43.41 16.56
CA SER A 149 31.80 -42.84 15.39
C SER A 149 30.89 -41.96 14.52
N ILE A 150 30.03 -41.16 15.17
CA ILE A 150 29.13 -40.19 14.52
C ILE A 150 29.70 -38.78 14.78
N PRO A 151 29.95 -37.96 13.75
CA PRO A 151 30.41 -36.59 13.96
C PRO A 151 29.29 -35.72 14.57
N VAL A 152 29.67 -34.82 15.47
CA VAL A 152 28.78 -33.77 16.00
C VAL A 152 29.16 -32.45 15.35
N LEU A 153 28.17 -31.76 14.80
CA LEU A 153 28.31 -30.45 14.17
C LEU A 153 27.57 -29.46 15.05
N HIS A 154 28.32 -28.61 15.75
CA HIS A 154 27.74 -27.56 16.55
C HIS A 154 27.39 -26.38 15.65
N ILE A 155 26.10 -26.04 15.61
CA ILE A 155 25.56 -24.97 14.78
C ILE A 155 24.91 -23.91 15.65
N GLU A 156 25.05 -22.64 15.29
CA GLU A 156 24.35 -21.52 15.93
C GLU A 156 24.39 -20.31 14.99
N VAL A 157 23.53 -19.32 15.23
CA VAL A 157 23.64 -18.03 14.54
C VAL A 157 24.99 -17.36 14.85
N GLY A 158 25.63 -16.86 13.79
CA GLY A 158 26.97 -16.26 13.86
C GLY A 158 26.97 -14.86 14.50
N PRO A 159 28.16 -14.22 14.59
CA PRO A 159 28.33 -12.94 15.26
C PRO A 159 27.98 -11.75 14.36
N LEU A 160 28.02 -11.91 13.03
CA LEU A 160 27.64 -10.89 12.05
C LEU A 160 26.23 -11.18 11.53
N ARG A 161 25.34 -10.19 11.68
CA ARG A 161 23.90 -10.32 11.43
C ARG A 161 23.34 -9.07 10.76
N MET A 162 22.21 -9.25 10.09
CA MET A 162 21.37 -8.16 9.60
C MET A 162 20.90 -7.25 10.75
N PRO A 163 20.63 -5.96 10.46
CA PRO A 163 20.73 -5.31 9.15
C PRO A 163 22.16 -4.91 8.75
N ALA A 164 23.09 -4.79 9.71
CA ALA A 164 24.44 -4.28 9.46
C ALA A 164 25.24 -5.14 8.47
N TYR A 165 25.17 -6.46 8.63
CA TYR A 165 26.05 -7.40 7.96
C TYR A 165 25.28 -8.47 7.19
N PHE A 166 25.98 -9.17 6.30
CA PHE A 166 25.52 -10.49 5.86
C PHE A 166 25.26 -11.39 7.08
N ASN A 167 24.19 -12.17 7.04
CA ASN A 167 23.92 -13.17 8.08
C ASN A 167 24.97 -14.28 8.00
N THR A 168 25.64 -14.51 9.13
CA THR A 168 26.62 -15.57 9.30
C THR A 168 26.14 -16.61 10.30
N GLY A 169 26.81 -17.76 10.30
CA GLY A 169 26.53 -18.92 11.13
C GLY A 169 27.82 -19.56 11.65
N TYR A 170 27.72 -20.25 12.78
CA TYR A 170 28.78 -21.14 13.28
C TYR A 170 28.54 -22.57 12.80
N LEU A 171 29.60 -23.24 12.36
CA LEU A 171 29.64 -24.69 12.14
C LEU A 171 30.99 -25.21 12.60
N ASP A 172 30.99 -25.88 13.76
CA ASP A 172 32.19 -26.28 14.49
C ASP A 172 32.09 -27.73 14.98
N PHE A 173 33.12 -28.54 14.74
CA PHE A 173 33.11 -29.97 15.10
C PHE A 173 33.53 -30.24 16.56
N THR A 174 33.93 -29.21 17.31
CA THR A 174 34.38 -29.33 18.70
C THR A 174 33.47 -28.61 19.69
N GLY A 175 32.96 -27.42 19.34
CA GLY A 175 32.06 -26.66 20.20
C GLY A 175 31.67 -25.32 19.59
N VAL A 176 30.51 -24.79 19.96
CA VAL A 176 30.00 -23.50 19.54
C VAL A 176 30.01 -22.50 20.69
N ASN A 177 30.32 -21.24 20.38
CA ASN A 177 30.59 -20.14 21.29
C ASN A 177 31.84 -20.35 22.16
N GLY A 178 31.88 -21.40 22.98
CA GLY A 178 33.07 -21.81 23.75
C GLY A 178 33.61 -23.16 23.32
N HIS A 179 34.86 -23.44 23.68
CA HIS A 179 35.59 -24.65 23.29
C HIS A 179 35.62 -24.89 21.77
N THR A 180 35.76 -23.82 20.99
CA THR A 180 35.69 -23.84 19.53
C THR A 180 36.99 -24.29 18.88
N GLU A 181 36.94 -24.81 17.65
CA GLU A 181 38.14 -25.23 16.90
C GLU A 181 38.75 -24.10 16.05
N ALA A 182 38.21 -22.88 16.11
CA ALA A 182 38.63 -21.76 15.26
C ALA A 182 40.16 -21.50 15.31
N GLU A 183 40.73 -21.37 16.51
CA GLU A 183 42.16 -21.12 16.70
C GLU A 183 43.02 -22.29 16.18
N LYS A 184 42.57 -23.52 16.43
CA LYS A 184 43.27 -24.73 16.00
C LYS A 184 43.27 -24.84 14.47
N ARG A 185 42.12 -24.67 13.82
CA ARG A 185 41.99 -24.67 12.36
C ARG A 185 42.85 -23.58 11.72
N TYR A 186 42.85 -22.36 12.29
CA TYR A 186 43.74 -21.30 11.82
C TYR A 186 45.21 -21.68 11.91
N SER A 187 45.63 -22.23 13.06
CA SER A 187 47.03 -22.62 13.30
C SER A 187 47.52 -23.65 12.30
N ASP A 188 46.64 -24.55 11.84
CA ASP A 188 46.96 -25.57 10.83
C ASP A 188 47.22 -24.97 9.44
N ILE A 189 46.74 -23.75 9.17
CA ILE A 189 46.83 -23.08 7.85
C ILE A 189 47.45 -21.67 7.88
N GLU A 190 48.07 -21.26 8.98
CA GLU A 190 48.60 -19.89 9.19
C GLU A 190 49.48 -19.41 8.01
N GLY A 191 50.33 -20.30 7.48
CA GLY A 191 51.20 -20.01 6.34
C GLY A 191 50.48 -19.78 5.00
N LEU A 192 49.22 -20.23 4.87
CA LEU A 192 48.40 -20.09 3.66
C LEU A 192 47.43 -18.91 3.74
N CYS A 193 47.21 -18.33 4.92
CA CYS A 193 46.24 -17.26 5.18
C CYS A 193 46.89 -15.85 5.23
N GLN A 194 47.98 -15.65 4.48
CA GLN A 194 48.63 -14.35 4.40
C GLN A 194 47.86 -13.44 3.43
N VAL A 195 47.12 -12.46 3.96
CA VAL A 195 46.30 -11.54 3.15
C VAL A 195 46.97 -10.19 2.93
N ASP A 196 46.69 -9.58 1.79
CA ASP A 196 47.11 -8.23 1.38
C ASP A 196 45.89 -7.30 1.34
N VAL A 197 45.15 -7.24 2.45
CA VAL A 197 44.03 -6.31 2.69
C VAL A 197 44.08 -5.86 4.14
N SER A 198 43.34 -4.81 4.49
CA SER A 198 43.18 -4.28 5.84
C SER A 198 41.94 -4.86 6.55
N ALA A 199 41.85 -4.67 7.88
CA ALA A 199 40.66 -5.02 8.66
C ALA A 199 39.42 -4.25 8.16
N ASP A 200 39.58 -2.99 7.76
CA ASP A 200 38.52 -2.14 7.19
C ASP A 200 38.01 -2.68 5.85
N GLU A 201 38.92 -3.12 4.96
CA GLU A 201 38.54 -3.75 3.69
C GLU A 201 37.77 -5.06 3.91
N LEU A 202 38.18 -5.87 4.90
CA LEU A 202 37.44 -7.08 5.31
C LEU A 202 36.07 -6.72 5.89
N HIS A 203 36.01 -5.71 6.75
CA HIS A 203 34.77 -5.24 7.37
C HIS A 203 33.77 -4.76 6.32
N ARG A 204 34.21 -3.92 5.38
CA ARG A 204 33.42 -3.41 4.26
C ARG A 204 32.81 -4.52 3.40
N TYR A 205 33.58 -5.58 3.12
CA TYR A 205 33.06 -6.71 2.34
C TYR A 205 31.82 -7.33 2.99
N PHE A 206 31.78 -7.41 4.32
CA PHE A 206 30.68 -8.04 5.05
C PHE A 206 29.51 -7.09 5.37
N LEU A 207 29.64 -5.78 5.15
CA LEU A 207 28.56 -4.81 5.33
C LEU A 207 27.51 -4.95 4.21
N ARG A 208 26.23 -4.86 4.57
CA ARG A 208 25.13 -4.85 3.60
C ARG A 208 24.99 -3.50 2.92
N ASP A 209 25.10 -2.45 3.71
CA ASP A 209 25.01 -1.06 3.28
C ASP A 209 26.33 -0.34 3.60
N PRO A 210 26.73 0.65 2.77
CA PRO A 210 27.85 1.52 3.09
C PRO A 210 27.66 2.18 4.45
N TYR A 211 28.49 1.81 5.43
CA TYR A 211 28.44 2.43 6.75
C TYR A 211 29.32 3.69 6.76
N VAL A 212 28.69 4.85 6.96
CA VAL A 212 29.41 6.10 7.19
C VAL A 212 29.44 6.38 8.68
N ASN A 213 30.63 6.24 9.28
CA ASN A 213 30.81 6.64 10.67
C ASN A 213 30.63 8.15 10.82
N THR A 214 29.56 8.56 11.50
CA THR A 214 29.27 9.96 11.85
C THR A 214 29.47 10.25 13.34
N GLN A 215 29.88 9.25 14.12
CA GLN A 215 29.94 9.34 15.57
C GLN A 215 31.22 10.03 16.05
N SER A 216 31.06 10.91 17.04
CA SER A 216 32.19 11.40 17.82
C SER A 216 32.60 10.36 18.86
N ILE A 217 33.90 10.33 19.17
CA ILE A 217 34.40 9.55 20.29
C ILE A 217 34.00 10.26 21.58
N ASP A 218 33.15 9.60 22.37
CA ASP A 218 32.53 10.14 23.57
C ASP A 218 33.05 9.47 24.85
N ALA A 219 33.58 8.25 24.74
CA ALA A 219 34.01 7.46 25.88
C ALA A 219 35.39 6.83 25.70
N ASP A 220 36.14 6.76 26.80
CA ASP A 220 37.43 6.07 26.84
C ASP A 220 37.23 4.55 26.75
N VAL A 221 36.22 4.00 27.44
CA VAL A 221 35.92 2.57 27.44
C VAL A 221 34.42 2.31 27.26
N GLY A 222 34.08 1.63 26.18
CA GLY A 222 32.76 1.05 25.94
C GLY A 222 32.64 -0.31 26.62
N ILE A 223 31.66 -0.49 27.49
CA ILE A 223 31.42 -1.75 28.21
C ILE A 223 30.16 -2.42 27.65
N VAL A 224 30.32 -3.62 27.10
CA VAL A 224 29.22 -4.37 26.46
C VAL A 224 28.66 -5.40 27.42
N PHE A 225 27.41 -5.23 27.82
CA PHE A 225 26.67 -6.22 28.60
C PHE A 225 25.99 -7.24 27.70
N GLN A 226 25.70 -8.41 28.27
CA GLN A 226 25.09 -9.55 27.60
C GLN A 226 23.88 -10.04 28.41
N VAL A 227 23.07 -10.93 27.83
CA VAL A 227 21.96 -11.57 28.53
C VAL A 227 22.52 -12.47 29.63
N GLU A 228 22.07 -12.27 30.87
CA GLU A 228 22.66 -12.86 32.07
C GLU A 228 22.56 -14.39 32.10
N ASP A 229 21.52 -14.93 31.47
CA ASP A 229 21.20 -16.36 31.45
C ASP A 229 21.49 -17.05 30.10
N ASP A 230 22.24 -16.39 29.21
CA ASP A 230 22.76 -17.02 27.99
C ASP A 230 23.90 -18.01 28.35
N SER A 231 23.97 -19.12 27.63
CA SER A 231 25.11 -20.05 27.58
C SER A 231 26.48 -19.36 27.59
N ASN A 232 26.61 -18.25 26.86
CA ASN A 232 27.83 -17.44 26.79
C ASN A 232 28.32 -16.97 28.17
N LEU A 233 27.41 -16.48 29.02
CA LEU A 233 27.75 -16.02 30.38
C LEU A 233 27.75 -17.17 31.39
N ILE A 234 26.86 -18.15 31.20
CA ILE A 234 26.71 -19.28 32.12
C ILE A 234 27.93 -20.22 32.10
N ALA A 235 28.42 -20.55 30.91
CA ALA A 235 29.45 -21.58 30.72
C ALA A 235 30.78 -21.01 30.22
N TYR A 236 30.75 -19.99 29.37
CA TYR A 236 31.93 -19.52 28.64
C TYR A 236 32.43 -18.14 29.11
N GLY A 237 31.86 -17.59 30.18
CA GLY A 237 32.23 -16.27 30.69
C GLY A 237 33.55 -16.22 31.46
N ASN A 238 34.24 -17.36 31.68
CA ASN A 238 35.38 -17.47 32.61
C ASN A 238 35.05 -16.90 34.01
N ASP A 239 33.85 -17.22 34.50
CA ASP A 239 33.27 -16.73 35.76
C ASP A 239 33.06 -15.19 35.81
N PHE A 240 33.15 -14.49 34.68
CA PHE A 240 32.63 -13.14 34.55
C PHE A 240 31.13 -13.12 34.23
N ASP A 241 30.45 -12.15 34.81
CA ASP A 241 29.09 -11.71 34.57
C ASP A 241 29.08 -10.17 34.36
N ASN A 242 27.92 -9.58 34.06
CA ASN A 242 27.82 -8.13 33.82
C ASN A 242 28.35 -7.28 35.00
N LEU A 243 28.15 -7.74 36.24
CA LEU A 243 28.59 -7.01 37.45
C LEU A 243 30.10 -7.06 37.65
N THR A 244 30.70 -8.23 37.45
CA THR A 244 32.14 -8.44 37.57
C THR A 244 32.89 -7.83 36.38
N LEU A 245 32.29 -7.78 35.19
CA LEU A 245 32.79 -7.01 34.05
C LEU A 245 32.89 -5.51 34.39
N LEU A 246 31.83 -4.94 34.97
CA LEU A 246 31.82 -3.55 35.42
C LEU A 246 32.85 -3.30 36.54
N SER A 247 32.98 -4.25 37.47
CA SER A 247 33.97 -4.17 38.55
C SER A 247 35.40 -4.23 38.01
N TYR A 248 35.65 -5.07 37.00
CA TYR A 248 36.91 -5.14 36.28
C TYR A 248 37.23 -3.82 35.59
N ALA A 249 36.24 -3.23 34.89
CA ALA A 249 36.41 -1.93 34.24
C ALA A 249 36.84 -0.85 35.23
N ARG A 250 36.16 -0.75 36.38
CA ARG A 250 36.48 0.22 37.44
C ARG A 250 37.86 0.02 38.04
N MET A 251 38.33 -1.23 38.13
CA MET A 251 39.64 -1.55 38.70
C MET A 251 40.78 -1.22 37.72
N HIS A 252 40.59 -1.53 36.43
CA HIS A 252 41.64 -1.41 35.41
C HIS A 252 41.65 -0.06 34.68
N TYR A 253 40.53 0.66 34.66
CA TYR A 253 40.37 1.95 34.00
C TYR A 253 39.78 3.03 34.94
N PRO A 254 40.36 3.26 36.14
CA PRO A 254 39.74 4.06 37.20
C PRO A 254 39.62 5.57 36.91
N GLN A 255 40.24 6.06 35.83
CA GLN A 255 40.21 7.47 35.42
C GLN A 255 39.52 7.68 34.06
N SER A 256 38.98 6.61 33.47
CA SER A 256 38.36 6.61 32.16
C SER A 256 36.87 6.89 32.25
N SER A 257 36.31 7.56 31.25
CA SER A 257 34.85 7.62 31.08
C SER A 257 34.32 6.29 30.54
N PHE A 258 33.18 5.84 31.09
CA PHE A 258 32.54 4.59 30.70
C PHE A 258 31.22 4.85 29.99
N LEU A 259 31.04 4.20 28.85
CA LEU A 259 29.76 4.13 28.15
C LEU A 259 29.28 2.68 28.16
N LEU A 260 28.14 2.42 28.81
CA LEU A 260 27.61 1.07 28.98
C LEU A 260 26.55 0.79 27.92
N ARG A 261 26.75 -0.25 27.12
CA ARG A 261 25.73 -0.78 26.20
C ARG A 261 25.06 -1.99 26.82
N THR A 262 23.79 -1.81 27.22
CA THR A 262 22.94 -2.90 27.72
C THR A 262 22.43 -3.77 26.57
N HIS A 263 22.29 -5.07 26.79
CA HIS A 263 21.67 -5.95 25.81
C HIS A 263 20.14 -5.76 25.83
N PRO A 264 19.45 -5.60 24.68
CA PRO A 264 18.00 -5.36 24.65
C PRO A 264 17.15 -6.45 25.31
N ALA A 265 17.62 -7.70 25.25
CA ALA A 265 16.99 -8.86 25.88
C ALA A 265 17.46 -9.14 27.33
N SER A 266 18.24 -8.26 27.95
CA SER A 266 18.58 -8.38 29.37
C SER A 266 17.32 -8.22 30.23
N GLN A 267 17.24 -9.00 31.31
CA GLN A 267 16.14 -8.89 32.28
C GLN A 267 16.34 -7.73 33.27
N PHE A 268 17.53 -7.12 33.27
CA PHE A 268 17.94 -6.13 34.25
C PHE A 268 18.28 -4.80 33.58
N GLN A 269 18.04 -3.71 34.30
CA GLN A 269 18.44 -2.36 33.88
C GLN A 269 19.43 -1.77 34.88
N ILE A 270 20.36 -0.96 34.37
CA ILE A 270 21.27 -0.18 35.19
C ILE A 270 20.49 0.96 35.86
N LYS A 271 20.85 1.25 37.11
CA LYS A 271 20.27 2.38 37.85
C LYS A 271 20.62 3.69 37.18
N SER A 272 19.65 4.59 37.10
CA SER A 272 19.84 5.92 36.51
C SER A 272 20.85 6.75 37.30
N GLY A 273 21.75 7.44 36.59
CA GLY A 273 22.67 8.43 37.13
C GLY A 273 24.04 7.92 37.59
N ASP A 274 24.27 6.59 37.62
CA ASP A 274 25.56 6.03 38.02
C ASP A 274 26.58 5.91 36.85
N TYR A 275 26.10 5.76 35.62
CA TYR A 275 26.91 5.60 34.41
C TYR A 275 26.20 6.19 33.19
N ASP A 276 26.98 6.57 32.17
CA ASP A 276 26.43 6.92 30.87
C ASP A 276 25.99 5.65 30.14
N ILE A 277 24.72 5.64 29.72
CA ILE A 277 24.11 4.52 29.03
C ILE A 277 24.05 4.82 27.54
N ASP A 278 24.49 3.85 26.75
CA ASP A 278 24.40 3.91 25.32
C ASP A 278 22.96 3.75 24.82
N HIS A 279 22.57 4.65 23.92
CA HIS A 279 21.28 4.63 23.22
C HIS A 279 21.46 4.58 21.69
N SER A 280 22.67 4.26 21.23
CA SER A 280 22.95 4.11 19.82
C SER A 280 22.05 3.04 19.17
N PRO A 281 21.46 3.33 17.99
CA PRO A 281 20.52 2.43 17.35
C PRO A 281 21.17 1.10 16.96
N MET A 282 22.45 1.11 16.56
CA MET A 282 23.22 -0.09 16.25
C MET A 282 24.42 -0.27 17.18
N SER A 283 24.89 -1.51 17.33
CA SER A 283 26.14 -1.81 18.07
C SER A 283 27.35 -1.16 17.41
N LEU A 284 27.36 -1.08 16.08
CA LEU A 284 28.44 -0.47 15.33
C LEU A 284 28.61 1.02 15.66
N ASP A 285 27.50 1.76 15.80
CA ASP A 285 27.54 3.17 16.22
C ASP A 285 28.13 3.32 17.62
N PHE A 286 27.72 2.46 18.55
CA PHE A 286 28.29 2.43 19.90
C PHE A 286 29.79 2.17 19.89
N VAL A 287 30.23 1.22 19.06
CA VAL A 287 31.65 0.88 18.92
C VAL A 287 32.45 2.11 18.50
N HIS A 288 31.98 2.86 17.50
CA HIS A 288 32.64 4.08 17.02
C HIS A 288 32.66 5.25 18.01
N ARG A 289 31.81 5.24 19.04
CA ARG A 289 31.81 6.24 20.12
C ARG A 289 32.89 5.96 21.18
N CYS A 290 33.57 4.82 21.11
CA CYS A 290 34.48 4.36 22.15
C CYS A 290 35.94 4.28 21.66
N ARG A 291 36.90 4.60 22.53
CA ARG A 291 38.35 4.39 22.24
C ARG A 291 38.80 2.96 22.46
N HIS A 292 38.08 2.22 23.30
CA HIS A 292 38.38 0.84 23.67
C HIS A 292 37.07 0.10 23.96
N ILE A 293 36.95 -1.15 23.51
CA ILE A 293 35.79 -2.00 23.79
C ILE A 293 36.17 -3.06 24.84
N LEU A 294 35.33 -3.21 25.85
CA LEU A 294 35.46 -4.22 26.90
C LEU A 294 34.22 -5.10 26.91
N THR A 295 34.41 -6.40 26.73
CA THR A 295 33.32 -7.38 26.73
C THR A 295 33.77 -8.71 27.36
N ILE A 296 32.82 -9.54 27.75
CA ILE A 296 33.09 -10.92 28.13
C ILE A 296 33.33 -11.71 26.85
N ASN A 297 32.29 -11.93 26.04
CA ASN A 297 32.38 -12.70 24.79
C ASN A 297 31.28 -12.30 23.78
N SER A 298 30.76 -11.08 23.86
CA SER A 298 29.69 -10.58 22.97
C SER A 298 30.13 -10.51 21.50
N SER A 299 29.21 -10.67 20.55
CA SER A 299 29.50 -10.44 19.12
C SER A 299 29.99 -9.01 18.83
N VAL A 300 29.59 -8.02 19.64
CA VAL A 300 30.06 -6.63 19.53
C VAL A 300 31.57 -6.52 19.72
N GLY A 301 32.21 -7.47 20.43
CA GLY A 301 33.67 -7.52 20.51
C GLY A 301 34.33 -7.77 19.14
N LEU A 302 33.71 -8.59 18.29
CA LEU A 302 34.18 -8.79 16.92
C LEU A 302 34.02 -7.52 16.08
N GLU A 303 32.91 -6.78 16.24
CA GLU A 303 32.72 -5.49 15.58
C GLU A 303 33.83 -4.49 15.94
N GLY A 304 34.25 -4.46 17.22
CA GLY A 304 35.42 -3.68 17.64
C GLY A 304 36.71 -4.09 16.92
N LEU A 305 36.94 -5.40 16.75
CA LEU A 305 38.12 -5.88 16.02
C LEU A 305 38.11 -5.52 14.53
N LEU A 306 36.95 -5.63 13.89
CA LEU A 306 36.74 -5.31 12.47
C LEU A 306 36.94 -3.82 12.18
N THR A 307 36.47 -2.96 13.08
CA THR A 307 36.62 -1.49 13.00
C THR A 307 38.00 -1.00 13.42
N GLY A 308 38.91 -1.90 13.82
CA GLY A 308 40.25 -1.55 14.27
C GLY A 308 40.30 -0.91 15.66
N ILE A 309 39.20 -0.87 16.40
CA ILE A 309 39.16 -0.35 17.77
C ILE A 309 39.77 -1.39 18.72
N PRO A 310 40.67 -0.99 19.63
CA PRO A 310 41.21 -1.88 20.65
C PRO A 310 40.09 -2.58 21.46
N THR A 311 40.14 -3.91 21.53
CA THR A 311 39.09 -4.71 22.18
C THR A 311 39.69 -5.70 23.17
N THR A 312 39.17 -5.70 24.41
CA THR A 312 39.47 -6.69 25.44
C THR A 312 38.31 -7.67 25.56
N VAL A 313 38.60 -8.97 25.42
CA VAL A 313 37.64 -10.09 25.51
C VAL A 313 38.04 -10.98 26.69
N LEU A 314 37.22 -11.02 27.74
CA LEU A 314 37.54 -11.73 28.99
C LEU A 314 37.12 -13.22 28.98
N GLY A 315 35.92 -13.49 28.44
CA GLY A 315 35.34 -14.81 28.30
C GLY A 315 36.01 -15.63 27.19
N ASP A 316 35.66 -16.91 27.12
CA ASP A 316 35.96 -17.75 25.97
C ASP A 316 35.02 -17.40 24.81
N SER A 317 35.57 -17.33 23.59
CA SER A 317 34.83 -17.05 22.37
C SER A 317 35.58 -17.54 21.14
N SER A 318 34.84 -17.88 20.10
CA SER A 318 35.37 -18.30 18.80
C SER A 318 36.37 -17.33 18.17
N TYR A 319 36.27 -16.03 18.46
CA TYR A 319 37.13 -14.99 17.90
C TYR A 319 38.19 -14.49 18.89
N LYS A 320 38.23 -14.98 20.14
CA LYS A 320 39.17 -14.50 21.16
C LYS A 320 40.62 -14.58 20.71
N TYR A 321 41.00 -15.66 20.02
CA TYR A 321 42.36 -15.84 19.52
C TYR A 321 42.79 -14.71 18.56
N VAL A 322 41.88 -14.03 17.88
CA VAL A 322 42.19 -12.86 17.04
C VAL A 322 42.80 -11.72 17.88
N THR A 323 42.34 -11.54 19.12
CA THR A 323 42.86 -10.52 20.06
C THR A 323 44.28 -10.80 20.54
N GLN A 324 44.78 -12.02 20.33
CA GLN A 324 46.10 -12.49 20.79
C GLN A 324 47.17 -12.37 19.70
N ALA A 325 46.83 -11.78 18.55
CA ALA A 325 47.79 -11.47 17.49
C ALA A 325 48.92 -10.57 18.00
N LYS A 326 50.15 -10.79 17.50
CA LYS A 326 51.34 -10.05 17.93
C LYS A 326 51.45 -8.68 17.25
N ASP A 327 50.88 -8.57 16.06
CA ASP A 327 50.83 -7.35 15.26
C ASP A 327 49.53 -7.28 14.44
N GLU A 328 49.29 -6.12 13.81
CA GLU A 328 48.07 -5.89 13.03
C GLU A 328 47.98 -6.79 11.79
N GLN A 329 49.10 -7.18 11.17
CA GLN A 329 49.05 -8.06 10.00
C GLN A 329 48.60 -9.46 10.39
N GLU A 330 49.12 -10.01 11.49
CA GLU A 330 48.67 -11.28 12.04
C GLU A 330 47.19 -11.22 12.44
N LYS A 331 46.74 -10.11 13.04
CA LYS A 331 45.33 -9.89 13.38
C LYS A 331 44.44 -9.94 12.14
N VAL A 332 44.83 -9.27 11.06
CA VAL A 332 44.07 -9.26 9.81
C VAL A 332 44.06 -10.63 9.14
N ASN A 333 45.16 -11.37 9.15
CA ASN A 333 45.20 -12.76 8.68
C ASN A 333 44.23 -13.65 9.47
N ARG A 334 44.22 -13.55 10.81
CA ARG A 334 43.28 -14.28 11.68
C ARG A 334 41.83 -13.89 11.37
N LEU A 335 41.53 -12.60 11.20
CA LEU A 335 40.20 -12.12 10.81
C LEU A 335 39.77 -12.66 9.45
N ALA A 336 40.66 -12.68 8.45
CA ALA A 336 40.34 -13.19 7.12
C ALA A 336 39.92 -14.66 7.16
N PHE A 337 40.70 -15.53 7.84
CA PHE A 337 40.30 -16.91 8.05
C PHE A 337 38.98 -17.01 8.82
N TYR A 338 38.84 -16.24 9.90
CA TYR A 338 37.65 -16.30 10.73
C TYR A 338 36.38 -15.97 9.94
N LEU A 339 36.41 -14.90 9.13
CA LEU A 339 35.26 -14.43 8.37
C LEU A 339 34.91 -15.32 7.17
N PHE A 340 35.92 -15.80 6.45
CA PHE A 340 35.71 -16.47 5.16
C PHE A 340 35.73 -18.00 5.22
N SER A 341 36.36 -18.59 6.24
CA SER A 341 36.51 -20.05 6.36
C SER A 341 35.87 -20.63 7.61
N TYR A 342 35.93 -19.92 8.74
CA TYR A 342 35.32 -20.38 9.99
C TYR A 342 33.83 -20.05 10.05
N LEU A 343 33.48 -18.76 9.85
CA LEU A 343 32.09 -18.36 9.68
C LEU A 343 31.53 -18.92 8.38
N VAL A 344 30.26 -19.32 8.45
CA VAL A 344 29.52 -19.90 7.34
C VAL A 344 28.43 -18.92 6.94
N PRO A 345 28.11 -18.75 5.64
CA PRO A 345 26.89 -18.07 5.24
C PRO A 345 25.67 -18.72 5.88
N PHE A 346 24.83 -17.95 6.58
CA PHE A 346 23.80 -18.48 7.48
C PHE A 346 22.87 -19.52 6.83
N GLU A 347 22.47 -19.32 5.57
CA GLU A 347 21.61 -20.25 4.84
C GLU A 347 22.25 -21.64 4.67
N LEU A 348 23.58 -21.71 4.52
CA LEU A 348 24.28 -22.98 4.33
C LEU A 348 24.30 -23.86 5.57
N LEU A 349 24.08 -23.31 6.78
CA LEU A 349 23.92 -24.12 8.00
C LEU A 349 22.76 -25.11 7.90
N PHE A 350 21.79 -24.83 7.03
CA PHE A 350 20.57 -25.63 6.86
C PHE A 350 20.54 -26.34 5.50
N ASP A 351 21.63 -26.28 4.72
CA ASP A 351 21.78 -27.00 3.46
C ASP A 351 22.48 -28.34 3.68
N ILE A 352 21.74 -29.43 3.51
CA ILE A 352 22.22 -30.80 3.72
C ILE A 352 23.42 -31.14 2.82
N ASP A 353 23.46 -30.64 1.58
CA ASP A 353 24.56 -30.92 0.67
C ASP A 353 25.84 -30.25 1.16
N TYR A 354 25.73 -29.03 1.70
CA TYR A 354 26.84 -28.34 2.34
C TYR A 354 27.27 -29.04 3.65
N LEU A 355 26.33 -29.50 4.48
CA LEU A 355 26.65 -30.25 5.71
C LEU A 355 27.41 -31.54 5.40
N ARG A 356 26.99 -32.29 4.38
CA ARG A 356 27.71 -33.48 3.90
C ARG A 356 29.08 -33.13 3.35
N PHE A 357 29.18 -32.05 2.59
CA PHE A 357 30.46 -31.51 2.14
C PHE A 357 31.39 -31.23 3.32
N ARG A 358 30.92 -30.59 4.41
CA ARG A 358 31.71 -30.34 5.61
C ARG A 358 32.08 -31.61 6.38
N ILE A 359 31.19 -32.60 6.47
CA ILE A 359 31.49 -33.92 7.07
C ILE A 359 32.59 -34.65 6.33
N ALA A 360 32.72 -34.46 5.01
CA ALA A 360 33.80 -35.04 4.22
C ALA A 360 35.19 -34.45 4.54
N GLN A 361 35.27 -33.47 5.46
CA GLN A 361 36.50 -32.79 5.89
C GLN A 361 37.32 -32.25 4.70
N PRO A 362 36.74 -31.35 3.90
CA PRO A 362 37.42 -30.74 2.77
C PRO A 362 38.52 -29.82 3.27
N ASP A 363 39.49 -29.50 2.41
CA ASP A 363 40.51 -28.50 2.75
C ASP A 363 39.90 -27.09 2.85
N GLU A 364 40.61 -26.17 3.52
CA GLU A 364 40.12 -24.81 3.77
C GLU A 364 39.91 -24.01 2.50
N ASN A 365 40.63 -24.31 1.41
CA ASN A 365 40.42 -23.63 0.12
C ASN A 365 39.09 -24.06 -0.51
N ALA A 366 38.70 -25.32 -0.40
CA ALA A 366 37.40 -25.79 -0.87
C ALA A 366 36.26 -25.16 -0.06
N ILE A 367 36.41 -25.04 1.26
CA ILE A 367 35.43 -24.33 2.13
C ILE A 367 35.31 -22.87 1.70
N LEU A 368 36.44 -22.18 1.57
CA LEU A 368 36.50 -20.79 1.14
C LEU A 368 35.79 -20.57 -0.21
N ASN A 369 36.08 -21.41 -1.21
CA ASN A 369 35.46 -21.29 -2.52
C ASN A 369 33.94 -21.46 -2.45
N TYR A 370 33.44 -22.39 -1.61
CA TYR A 370 32.01 -22.58 -1.39
C TYR A 370 31.37 -21.31 -0.81
N HIS A 371 32.01 -20.69 0.19
CA HIS A 371 31.50 -19.47 0.83
C HIS A 371 31.56 -18.25 -0.11
N ILE A 372 32.66 -18.07 -0.85
CA ILE A 372 32.79 -16.99 -1.84
C ILE A 372 31.76 -17.14 -2.95
N GLU A 373 31.51 -18.36 -3.44
CA GLU A 373 30.46 -18.60 -4.44
C GLU A 373 29.08 -18.17 -3.93
N TYR A 374 28.81 -18.38 -2.64
CA TYR A 374 27.57 -17.93 -2.02
C TYR A 374 27.49 -16.39 -1.92
N TYR A 375 28.57 -15.73 -1.51
CA TYR A 375 28.58 -14.26 -1.37
C TYR A 375 28.66 -13.51 -2.70
N SER A 376 29.15 -14.15 -3.76
CA SER A 376 29.35 -13.54 -5.08
C SER A 376 28.04 -13.38 -5.88
N THR A 377 27.86 -12.22 -6.50
CA THR A 377 26.73 -11.92 -7.40
C THR A 377 26.88 -12.50 -8.82
N GLU A 378 28.10 -12.89 -9.22
CA GLU A 378 28.42 -13.43 -10.55
C GLU A 378 29.05 -14.83 -10.47
N LYS A 379 28.44 -15.81 -11.15
CA LYS A 379 28.90 -17.21 -11.15
C LYS A 379 30.11 -17.50 -12.06
N GLU A 380 30.61 -16.53 -12.83
CA GLU A 380 31.56 -16.79 -13.93
C GLU A 380 33.06 -16.62 -13.59
N GLY A 381 33.43 -16.28 -12.35
CA GLY A 381 34.82 -15.96 -11.98
C GLY A 381 35.73 -17.12 -11.52
N LEU A 382 35.18 -18.25 -11.05
CA LEU A 382 35.93 -19.27 -10.31
C LEU A 382 36.94 -20.08 -11.15
N LEU A 383 36.78 -20.14 -12.48
CA LEU A 383 37.69 -20.87 -13.37
C LEU A 383 39.07 -20.21 -13.53
N LYS A 384 39.25 -18.95 -13.14
CA LYS A 384 40.53 -18.20 -13.27
C LYS A 384 41.40 -18.17 -12.00
N MET A 385 41.02 -18.91 -10.95
CA MET A 385 41.63 -18.79 -9.61
C MET A 385 42.24 -20.11 -9.07
N GLN A 386 42.39 -21.12 -9.93
CA GLN A 386 43.05 -22.38 -9.54
C GLN A 386 44.53 -22.15 -9.20
N GLY A 387 44.94 -22.62 -8.01
CA GLY A 387 46.34 -22.62 -7.56
C GLY A 387 46.74 -21.44 -6.66
N MET A 388 45.82 -20.53 -6.33
CA MET A 388 46.04 -19.48 -5.32
C MET A 388 46.01 -20.06 -3.91
N THR A 389 46.79 -19.47 -3.01
CA THR A 389 46.65 -19.67 -1.56
C THR A 389 45.35 -19.03 -1.06
N LEU A 390 44.91 -19.44 0.14
CA LEU A 390 43.72 -18.90 0.79
C LEU A 390 43.81 -17.37 0.92
N GLY A 391 44.97 -16.87 1.35
CA GLY A 391 45.21 -15.44 1.53
C GLY A 391 45.16 -14.64 0.21
N GLU A 392 45.76 -15.16 -0.86
CA GLU A 392 45.70 -14.53 -2.19
C GLU A 392 44.26 -14.48 -2.73
N LEU A 393 43.50 -15.56 -2.55
CA LEU A 393 42.13 -15.66 -3.00
C LEU A 393 41.22 -14.65 -2.28
N VAL A 394 41.30 -14.59 -0.94
CA VAL A 394 40.56 -13.62 -0.12
C VAL A 394 40.93 -12.20 -0.52
N SER A 395 42.23 -11.89 -0.62
CA SER A 395 42.70 -10.52 -0.92
C SER A 395 42.18 -10.04 -2.27
N LYS A 396 42.23 -10.89 -3.29
CA LYS A 396 41.74 -10.56 -4.63
C LYS A 396 40.23 -10.36 -4.65
N HIS A 397 39.49 -11.21 -3.96
CA HIS A 397 38.02 -11.16 -3.97
C HIS A 397 37.50 -9.95 -3.20
N VAL A 398 38.06 -9.66 -2.02
CA VAL A 398 37.72 -8.50 -1.20
C VAL A 398 37.98 -7.20 -1.96
N LYS A 399 39.16 -7.04 -2.59
CA LYS A 399 39.48 -5.85 -3.40
C LYS A 399 38.51 -5.68 -4.56
N LEU A 400 38.23 -6.75 -5.31
CA LEU A 400 37.33 -6.71 -6.45
C LEU A 400 35.92 -6.26 -6.05
N GLU A 401 35.37 -6.81 -4.96
CA GLU A 401 34.01 -6.49 -4.54
C GLU A 401 33.92 -5.09 -3.91
N ASN A 402 34.94 -4.68 -3.14
CA ASN A 402 35.04 -3.32 -2.62
C ASN A 402 35.16 -2.28 -3.75
N GLU A 403 35.94 -2.54 -4.80
CA GLU A 403 36.02 -1.66 -5.99
C GLU A 403 34.65 -1.50 -6.67
N LYS A 404 33.88 -2.59 -6.79
CA LYS A 404 32.51 -2.51 -7.34
C LYS A 404 31.58 -1.68 -6.45
N GLN A 405 31.64 -1.87 -5.14
CA GLN A 405 30.88 -1.06 -4.19
C GLN A 405 31.24 0.42 -4.30
N ASP A 406 32.53 0.75 -4.47
CA ASP A 406 32.99 2.13 -4.63
C ASP A 406 32.44 2.77 -5.92
N VAL A 407 32.46 2.05 -7.05
CA VAL A 407 31.87 2.52 -8.32
C VAL A 407 30.38 2.78 -8.15
N MET A 408 29.65 1.83 -7.56
CA MET A 408 28.21 1.98 -7.31
C MET A 408 27.91 3.16 -6.39
N GLN A 409 28.71 3.38 -5.35
CA GLN A 409 28.57 4.54 -4.46
C GLN A 409 28.86 5.87 -5.16
N GLN A 410 29.84 5.92 -6.06
CA GLN A 410 30.13 7.13 -6.83
C GLN A 410 28.95 7.49 -7.74
N GLU A 411 28.33 6.50 -8.38
CA GLU A 411 27.11 6.69 -9.19
C GLU A 411 25.94 7.20 -8.33
N ILE A 412 25.74 6.62 -7.14
CA ILE A 412 24.71 7.06 -6.19
C ILE A 412 24.97 8.50 -5.72
N LYS A 413 26.19 8.83 -5.28
CA LYS A 413 26.55 10.19 -4.83
C LYS A 413 26.43 11.22 -5.94
N ALA A 414 26.77 10.86 -7.18
CA ALA A 414 26.57 11.74 -8.33
C ALA A 414 25.09 12.03 -8.57
N ALA A 415 24.23 11.01 -8.45
CA ALA A 415 22.78 11.16 -8.54
C ALA A 415 22.22 12.02 -7.38
N GLU A 416 22.68 11.80 -6.14
CA GLU A 416 22.28 12.61 -4.98
C GLU A 416 22.71 14.07 -5.12
N HIS A 417 23.95 14.33 -5.55
CA HIS A 417 24.43 15.70 -5.74
C HIS A 417 23.66 16.43 -6.84
N HIS A 418 23.33 15.72 -7.92
CA HIS A 418 22.45 16.25 -8.97
C HIS A 418 21.06 16.59 -8.41
N LEU A 419 20.51 15.72 -7.55
CA LEU A 419 19.21 15.94 -6.90
C LEU A 419 19.25 17.15 -5.94
N ILE A 420 20.30 17.28 -5.13
CA ILE A 420 20.48 18.41 -4.18
C ILE A 420 20.60 19.73 -4.94
N THR A 421 21.40 19.76 -6.00
CA THR A 421 21.57 20.98 -6.82
C THR A 421 20.25 21.40 -7.47
N ASP A 422 19.47 20.43 -7.94
CA ASP A 422 18.13 20.68 -8.50
C ASP A 422 17.14 21.20 -7.44
N ILE A 423 17.21 20.65 -6.21
CA ILE A 423 16.41 21.13 -5.07
C ILE A 423 16.80 22.56 -4.67
N GLU A 424 18.09 22.89 -4.56
CA GLU A 424 18.56 24.24 -4.22
C GLU A 424 18.16 25.26 -5.31
N GLY A 425 18.26 24.87 -6.58
CA GLY A 425 17.79 25.67 -7.71
C GLY A 425 16.28 25.95 -7.62
N LYS A 426 15.48 24.91 -7.35
CA LYS A 426 14.03 25.02 -7.16
C LYS A 426 13.65 25.87 -5.93
N GLN A 427 14.40 25.76 -4.82
CA GLN A 427 14.18 26.59 -3.62
C GLN A 427 14.42 28.08 -3.89
N SER A 428 15.47 28.44 -4.64
CA SER A 428 15.71 29.84 -5.03
C SER A 428 14.55 30.39 -5.89
N ILE A 429 13.99 29.57 -6.77
CA ILE A 429 12.84 29.94 -7.60
C ILE A 429 11.61 30.14 -6.72
N ILE A 430 11.33 29.21 -5.80
CA ILE A 430 10.21 29.31 -4.84
C ILE A 430 10.28 30.60 -4.01
N SER A 431 11.46 30.97 -3.47
CA SER A 431 11.61 32.21 -2.71
C SER A 431 11.31 33.45 -3.56
N SER A 432 11.73 33.47 -4.84
CA SER A 432 11.40 34.57 -5.76
C SER A 432 9.91 34.66 -6.08
N LEU A 433 9.24 33.51 -6.25
CA LEU A 433 7.80 33.43 -6.51
C LEU A 433 6.98 33.84 -5.27
N GLN A 434 7.46 33.54 -4.07
CA GLN A 434 6.84 33.99 -2.82
C GLN A 434 6.88 35.52 -2.66
N GLU A 435 8.00 36.18 -3.00
CA GLU A 435 8.07 37.65 -3.01
C GLU A 435 7.11 38.26 -4.04
N GLN A 436 7.00 37.67 -5.23
CA GLN A 436 6.05 38.12 -6.26
C GLN A 436 4.58 37.92 -5.84
N LEU A 437 4.28 36.80 -5.18
CA LEU A 437 2.94 36.51 -4.67
C LEU A 437 2.51 37.52 -3.60
N LEU A 438 3.42 37.92 -2.71
CA LEU A 438 3.16 38.94 -1.69
C LEU A 438 2.81 40.29 -2.33
N LEU A 439 3.55 40.70 -3.36
CA LEU A 439 3.29 41.91 -4.15
C LEU A 439 1.92 41.87 -4.86
N GLN A 440 1.53 40.71 -5.41
CA GLN A 440 0.21 40.54 -6.04
C GLN A 440 -0.93 40.56 -5.02
N GLN A 441 -0.75 39.95 -3.85
CA GLN A 441 -1.75 39.97 -2.77
C GLN A 441 -2.04 41.40 -2.29
N ASP A 442 -1.00 42.24 -2.14
CA ASP A 442 -1.16 43.65 -1.79
C ASP A 442 -1.93 44.44 -2.89
N GLN A 443 -1.71 44.13 -4.16
CA GLN A 443 -2.45 44.75 -5.28
C GLN A 443 -3.92 44.31 -5.31
N LEU A 444 -4.20 43.03 -5.09
CA LEU A 444 -5.55 42.47 -5.04
C LEU A 444 -6.36 43.05 -3.87
N ALA A 445 -5.74 43.21 -2.71
CA ALA A 445 -6.38 43.86 -1.55
C ALA A 445 -6.77 45.32 -1.84
N LEU A 446 -5.96 46.04 -2.63
CA LEU A 446 -6.28 47.41 -3.05
C LEU A 446 -7.43 47.43 -4.07
N GLN A 447 -7.47 46.49 -5.01
CA GLN A 447 -8.57 46.34 -5.97
C GLN A 447 -9.88 45.95 -5.30
N GLN A 448 -9.87 45.04 -4.33
CA GLN A 448 -11.07 44.66 -3.57
C GLN A 448 -11.70 45.86 -2.86
N LYS A 449 -10.89 46.72 -2.22
CA LYS A 449 -11.39 47.96 -1.60
C LYS A 449 -12.04 48.92 -2.60
N GLN A 450 -11.51 49.01 -3.82
CA GLN A 450 -12.11 49.83 -4.88
C GLN A 450 -13.43 49.24 -5.37
N LEU A 451 -13.50 47.91 -5.50
CA LEU A 451 -14.69 47.20 -5.95
C LEU A 451 -15.83 47.29 -4.91
N GLU A 452 -15.52 47.16 -3.61
CA GLU A 452 -16.48 47.35 -2.53
C GLU A 452 -17.09 48.76 -2.53
N GLN A 453 -16.29 49.80 -2.76
CA GLN A 453 -16.81 51.17 -2.89
C GLN A 453 -17.74 51.35 -4.10
N LEU A 454 -17.42 50.71 -5.21
CA LEU A 454 -18.27 50.71 -6.41
C LEU A 454 -19.60 49.97 -6.18
N LEU A 455 -19.55 48.82 -5.52
CA LEU A 455 -20.74 48.02 -5.20
C LEU A 455 -21.71 48.79 -4.30
N LEU A 456 -21.20 49.48 -3.26
CA LEU A 456 -21.99 50.29 -2.34
C LEU A 456 -22.72 51.44 -3.07
N LEU A 457 -22.06 52.06 -4.06
CA LEU A 457 -22.65 53.10 -4.90
C LEU A 457 -23.76 52.55 -5.79
N GLN A 458 -23.58 51.33 -6.29
CA GLN A 458 -24.53 50.66 -7.18
C GLN A 458 -25.79 50.20 -6.42
N GLU A 459 -25.64 49.70 -5.19
CA GLU A 459 -26.76 49.34 -4.30
C GLU A 459 -27.62 50.55 -3.95
N GLN A 460 -27.00 51.71 -3.69
CA GLN A 460 -27.73 52.95 -3.43
C GLN A 460 -28.56 53.40 -4.64
N GLN A 461 -28.03 53.25 -5.85
CA GLN A 461 -28.77 53.55 -7.09
C GLN A 461 -29.94 52.58 -7.32
N GLN A 462 -29.75 51.28 -7.06
CA GLN A 462 -30.80 50.28 -7.19
C GLN A 462 -31.95 50.48 -6.18
N GLN A 463 -31.64 50.83 -4.93
CA GLN A 463 -32.68 51.13 -3.93
C GLN A 463 -33.52 52.35 -4.33
N GLN A 464 -32.88 53.36 -4.94
CA GLN A 464 -33.58 54.56 -5.41
C GLN A 464 -34.52 54.24 -6.59
N GLN A 465 -34.07 53.41 -7.54
CA GLN A 465 -34.92 52.93 -8.64
C GLN A 465 -36.09 52.06 -8.18
N GLN A 466 -35.87 51.18 -7.20
CA GLN A 466 -36.94 50.33 -6.65
C GLN A 466 -38.04 51.14 -5.94
N GLN A 467 -37.69 52.22 -5.24
CA GLN A 467 -38.69 53.10 -4.62
C GLN A 467 -39.55 53.82 -5.66
N GLU A 468 -38.96 54.31 -6.75
CA GLU A 468 -39.71 54.95 -7.84
C GLU A 468 -40.66 53.95 -8.54
N GLN A 469 -40.21 52.71 -8.72
CA GLN A 469 -40.98 51.66 -9.39
C GLN A 469 -42.17 51.16 -8.53
N GLN A 470 -42.00 51.05 -7.21
CA GLN A 470 -43.09 50.73 -6.28
C GLN A 470 -44.17 51.80 -6.25
N GLN A 471 -43.80 53.07 -6.38
CA GLN A 471 -44.74 54.19 -6.39
C GLN A 471 -45.60 54.22 -7.67
N GLN A 472 -45.02 53.83 -8.81
CA GLN A 472 -45.75 53.68 -10.08
C GLN A 472 -46.70 52.47 -10.07
N LEU A 473 -46.27 51.33 -9.52
CA LEU A 473 -47.10 50.12 -9.41
C LEU A 473 -48.31 50.28 -8.48
N TYR A 474 -48.19 51.10 -7.42
CA TYR A 474 -49.29 51.41 -6.51
C TYR A 474 -50.41 52.22 -7.18
N VAL A 475 -50.08 53.13 -8.10
CA VAL A 475 -51.05 53.92 -8.87
C VAL A 475 -51.76 53.05 -9.92
N GLN A 476 -51.04 52.12 -10.56
CA GLN A 476 -51.57 51.25 -11.62
C GLN A 476 -52.45 50.09 -11.09
N ALA A 477 -52.30 49.74 -9.80
CA ALA A 477 -53.12 48.74 -9.13
C ALA A 477 -54.54 49.25 -8.76
N GLN A 478 -54.77 50.57 -8.68
CA GLN A 478 -56.11 51.14 -8.44
C GLN A 478 -56.96 51.25 -9.70
N GLU A 479 -56.37 51.35 -10.89
CA GLU A 479 -57.12 51.49 -12.15
C GLU A 479 -57.61 50.15 -12.74
N ASN A 480 -56.95 49.03 -12.39
CA ASN A 480 -57.25 47.71 -12.98
C ASN A 480 -58.32 46.88 -12.23
N SER A 481 -59.04 47.45 -11.27
CA SER A 481 -60.13 46.75 -10.57
C SER A 481 -61.45 46.69 -11.36
N ALA A 482 -61.51 47.22 -12.59
CA ALA A 482 -62.71 47.26 -13.42
C ALA A 482 -62.72 46.31 -14.64
N GLU A 483 -61.63 45.58 -14.94
CA GLU A 483 -61.51 44.78 -16.17
C GLU A 483 -61.50 43.25 -15.96
N ARG A 484 -61.47 42.78 -14.69
CA ARG A 484 -61.38 41.35 -14.34
C ARG A 484 -62.69 40.57 -14.36
N GLU A 485 -63.82 41.19 -14.72
CA GLU A 485 -65.14 40.53 -14.74
C GLU A 485 -65.59 40.04 -16.14
N SER A 486 -64.88 40.39 -17.22
CA SER A 486 -65.25 39.95 -18.58
C SER A 486 -64.51 38.70 -19.09
N LEU A 487 -63.33 38.35 -18.55
CA LEU A 487 -62.55 37.18 -19.00
C LEU A 487 -62.95 35.83 -18.38
N LYS A 488 -63.76 35.81 -17.31
CA LYS A 488 -64.23 34.54 -16.69
C LYS A 488 -65.28 33.78 -17.51
N LYS A 489 -65.81 34.36 -18.59
CA LYS A 489 -66.81 33.70 -19.47
C LYS A 489 -66.24 33.04 -20.74
N GLN A 490 -64.96 33.19 -21.06
CA GLN A 490 -64.35 32.63 -22.28
C GLN A 490 -63.58 31.32 -22.07
N VAL A 491 -63.17 31.01 -20.83
CA VAL A 491 -62.41 29.79 -20.51
C VAL A 491 -63.32 28.56 -20.30
N ALA A 492 -64.61 28.75 -20.03
CA ALA A 492 -65.57 27.65 -19.83
C ALA A 492 -66.06 27.01 -21.15
N LEU A 493 -65.78 27.60 -22.33
CA LEU A 493 -66.30 27.12 -23.63
C LEU A 493 -65.30 26.22 -24.40
N LEU A 494 -64.01 26.23 -24.06
CA LEU A 494 -62.97 25.44 -24.72
C LEU A 494 -62.72 24.06 -24.07
N ALA A 495 -63.24 23.84 -22.85
CA ALA A 495 -63.13 22.56 -22.15
C ALA A 495 -64.12 21.49 -22.64
N GLN A 496 -65.09 21.84 -23.49
CA GLN A 496 -66.12 20.92 -24.00
C GLN A 496 -65.81 20.35 -25.41
N GLN A 497 -64.74 20.79 -26.09
CA GLN A 497 -64.39 20.36 -27.45
C GLN A 497 -63.27 19.31 -27.53
N LEU A 498 -62.69 18.87 -26.40
CA LEU A 498 -61.61 17.89 -26.38
C LEU A 498 -62.06 16.45 -26.09
N ASP A 499 -63.33 16.24 -25.74
CA ASP A 499 -63.87 14.93 -25.33
C ASP A 499 -64.51 14.14 -26.50
N GLU A 500 -64.70 14.74 -27.67
CA GLU A 500 -65.34 14.10 -28.84
C GLU A 500 -64.37 13.38 -29.81
N ASN A 501 -63.05 13.58 -29.70
CA ASN A 501 -62.07 12.99 -30.63
C ASN A 501 -61.44 11.65 -30.17
N SER A 502 -61.75 11.17 -28.96
CA SER A 502 -61.13 9.95 -28.40
C SER A 502 -61.86 8.65 -28.75
N ILE A 503 -63.06 8.71 -29.37
CA ILE A 503 -63.92 7.54 -29.60
C ILE A 503 -63.87 7.01 -31.07
N ALA A 504 -63.37 7.79 -32.02
CA ALA A 504 -63.32 7.40 -33.45
C ALA A 504 -62.14 6.47 -33.83
N MET A 505 -61.07 6.41 -33.03
CA MET A 505 -59.87 5.61 -33.32
C MET A 505 -59.94 4.14 -32.83
N SER A 506 -60.93 3.81 -32.00
CA SER A 506 -61.10 2.47 -31.40
C SER A 506 -61.77 1.46 -32.34
N ASN A 507 -62.60 1.92 -33.29
CA ASN A 507 -63.46 1.05 -34.11
C ASN A 507 -62.90 0.67 -35.50
N LEU A 508 -61.74 1.21 -35.92
CA LEU A 508 -61.10 0.89 -37.21
C LEU A 508 -60.20 -0.36 -37.21
N ARG A 509 -59.87 -0.90 -36.03
CA ARG A 509 -58.93 -2.05 -35.89
C ARG A 509 -59.59 -3.43 -35.93
N LYS A 510 -60.89 -3.54 -36.22
CA LYS A 510 -61.65 -4.81 -36.18
C LYS A 510 -62.33 -5.25 -37.49
N SER A 511 -61.89 -4.78 -38.67
CA SER A 511 -62.47 -5.24 -39.96
C SER A 511 -61.57 -6.21 -40.75
N LEU A 512 -62.20 -7.22 -41.38
CA LEU A 512 -61.54 -8.35 -42.07
C LEU A 512 -60.73 -7.97 -43.32
N SER A 513 -60.87 -6.75 -43.86
CA SER A 513 -60.06 -6.26 -44.99
C SER A 513 -58.62 -5.90 -44.59
N TRP A 514 -58.36 -5.64 -43.30
CA TRP A 514 -57.01 -5.40 -42.78
C TRP A 514 -56.18 -6.69 -42.67
N ARG A 515 -56.82 -7.87 -42.55
CA ARG A 515 -56.09 -9.15 -42.43
C ARG A 515 -55.60 -9.72 -43.76
N LEU A 516 -56.22 -9.34 -44.88
CA LEU A 516 -55.88 -9.85 -46.22
C LEU A 516 -54.88 -8.98 -46.98
N THR A 517 -54.71 -7.71 -46.63
CA THR A 517 -53.84 -6.76 -47.37
C THR A 517 -52.47 -6.51 -46.71
N VAL A 518 -52.24 -7.04 -45.51
CA VAL A 518 -50.97 -6.88 -44.77
C VAL A 518 -49.78 -7.61 -45.42
N PRO A 519 -49.89 -8.86 -45.92
CA PRO A 519 -48.74 -9.55 -46.50
C PRO A 519 -48.17 -8.84 -47.72
N VAL A 520 -49.05 -8.31 -48.59
CA VAL A 520 -48.65 -7.61 -49.83
C VAL A 520 -48.09 -6.21 -49.56
N ARG A 521 -48.55 -5.52 -48.50
CA ARG A 521 -47.96 -4.25 -48.05
C ARG A 521 -46.61 -4.43 -47.38
N MET A 522 -46.36 -5.57 -46.71
CA MET A 522 -45.08 -5.89 -46.06
C MET A 522 -43.98 -6.23 -47.07
N THR A 523 -44.29 -6.93 -48.18
CA THR A 523 -43.32 -7.14 -49.27
C THR A 523 -42.95 -5.84 -49.98
N GLY A 524 -43.92 -4.93 -50.18
CA GLY A 524 -43.65 -3.60 -50.74
C GLY A 524 -42.85 -2.67 -49.81
N ARG A 525 -42.74 -2.97 -48.51
CA ARG A 525 -41.90 -2.23 -47.54
C ARG A 525 -40.52 -2.86 -47.36
N LEU A 526 -40.42 -4.18 -47.49
CA LEU A 526 -39.16 -4.93 -47.57
C LEU A 526 -38.30 -4.51 -48.77
N VAL A 527 -38.92 -4.26 -49.93
CA VAL A 527 -38.21 -3.78 -51.14
C VAL A 527 -37.84 -2.28 -51.04
N ARG A 528 -38.45 -1.54 -50.11
CA ARG A 528 -38.15 -0.12 -49.82
C ARG A 528 -37.21 0.10 -48.62
N GLY A 529 -36.67 -0.97 -48.03
CA GLY A 529 -35.68 -0.88 -46.96
C GLY A 529 -36.23 -0.44 -45.60
N GLU A 530 -37.54 -0.45 -45.39
CA GLU A 530 -38.20 -0.03 -44.14
C GLU A 530 -38.22 -1.16 -43.08
N PHE A 531 -37.04 -1.69 -42.74
CA PHE A 531 -36.89 -2.86 -41.86
C PHE A 531 -37.23 -2.58 -40.38
N THR A 532 -37.16 -1.33 -39.93
CA THR A 532 -37.49 -0.90 -38.57
C THR A 532 -38.98 -1.04 -38.24
N VAL A 533 -39.87 -0.68 -39.16
CA VAL A 533 -41.32 -0.82 -38.96
C VAL A 533 -41.76 -2.30 -38.98
N ILE A 534 -41.07 -3.13 -39.76
CA ILE A 534 -41.26 -4.59 -39.78
C ILE A 534 -40.79 -5.21 -38.44
N ARG A 535 -39.64 -4.77 -37.92
CA ARG A 535 -39.06 -5.18 -36.63
C ARG A 535 -39.96 -4.83 -35.44
N ASP A 536 -40.60 -3.67 -35.45
CA ASP A 536 -41.40 -3.19 -34.32
C ASP A 536 -42.79 -3.84 -34.28
N ILE A 537 -43.37 -4.17 -35.44
CA ILE A 537 -44.59 -4.98 -35.52
C ILE A 537 -44.32 -6.44 -35.10
N PHE A 538 -43.16 -7.00 -35.45
CA PHE A 538 -42.76 -8.36 -35.05
C PHE A 538 -42.47 -8.47 -33.54
N ARG A 539 -41.88 -7.43 -32.93
CA ARG A 539 -41.67 -7.32 -31.47
C ARG A 539 -42.98 -7.19 -30.68
N SER A 540 -43.99 -6.51 -31.23
CA SER A 540 -45.33 -6.45 -30.66
C SER A 540 -46.05 -7.81 -30.72
N TYR A 541 -45.87 -8.55 -31.82
CA TYR A 541 -46.48 -9.88 -32.02
C TYR A 541 -45.84 -10.98 -31.16
N LEU A 542 -44.54 -10.89 -30.86
CA LEU A 542 -43.82 -11.84 -29.98
C LEU A 542 -44.04 -11.57 -28.48
N ARG A 543 -44.30 -10.31 -28.08
CA ARG A 543 -44.62 -9.96 -26.69
C ARG A 543 -45.97 -10.53 -26.20
N GLN A 544 -46.87 -10.93 -27.10
CA GLN A 544 -48.15 -11.55 -26.73
C GLN A 544 -48.12 -13.08 -26.66
N ARG A 545 -46.98 -13.76 -26.92
CA ARG A 545 -46.95 -15.24 -26.99
C ARG A 545 -45.90 -15.94 -26.12
N ALA A 546 -45.12 -15.21 -25.33
CA ALA A 546 -44.13 -15.79 -24.41
C ALA A 546 -44.67 -16.08 -22.98
N ALA A 547 -45.98 -16.23 -22.84
CA ALA A 547 -46.59 -16.89 -21.69
C ALA A 547 -46.85 -18.37 -22.03
N SER A 548 -45.81 -19.22 -21.99
CA SER A 548 -45.89 -20.64 -21.62
C SER A 548 -44.54 -21.38 -21.81
N LYS A 549 -44.09 -21.95 -20.68
CA LYS A 549 -43.23 -23.14 -20.43
C LYS A 549 -42.15 -23.66 -21.41
N SER A 550 -41.06 -24.11 -20.75
CA SER A 550 -40.33 -25.39 -20.89
C SER A 550 -38.88 -25.26 -21.38
N HIS A 551 -37.89 -25.22 -20.49
CA HIS A 551 -37.14 -26.38 -19.96
C HIS A 551 -36.59 -27.35 -21.04
N SER A 552 -35.31 -27.18 -21.40
CA SER A 552 -34.38 -28.30 -21.67
C SER A 552 -32.93 -27.85 -21.48
N LEU A 553 -32.09 -28.73 -20.90
CA LEU A 553 -30.68 -28.51 -20.58
C LEU A 553 -29.75 -28.42 -21.81
N ILE A 554 -30.26 -28.76 -22.99
CA ILE A 554 -29.50 -28.70 -24.26
C ILE A 554 -29.67 -27.33 -24.95
N GLY A 555 -30.74 -26.59 -24.63
CA GLY A 555 -30.97 -25.23 -25.13
C GLY A 555 -30.10 -24.16 -24.45
N LYS A 556 -29.75 -24.34 -23.17
CA LYS A 556 -28.93 -23.38 -22.41
C LYS A 556 -27.46 -23.42 -22.83
N SER A 557 -26.93 -24.60 -23.13
CA SER A 557 -25.55 -24.78 -23.63
C SER A 557 -25.38 -24.29 -25.07
N TRP A 558 -26.42 -24.38 -25.91
CA TRP A 558 -26.38 -23.83 -27.26
C TRP A 558 -26.61 -22.30 -27.33
N GLN A 559 -27.33 -21.71 -26.36
CA GLN A 559 -27.43 -20.24 -26.22
C GLN A 559 -26.15 -19.63 -25.65
N ALA A 560 -25.46 -20.29 -24.71
CA ALA A 560 -24.14 -19.86 -24.21
C ALA A 560 -23.06 -19.91 -25.32
N PHE A 561 -23.08 -20.94 -26.17
CA PHE A 561 -22.13 -21.08 -27.29
C PHE A 561 -22.36 -20.06 -28.42
N ARG A 562 -23.59 -19.54 -28.57
CA ARG A 562 -23.94 -18.51 -29.57
C ARG A 562 -23.83 -17.08 -29.05
N ALA A 563 -23.90 -16.85 -27.75
CA ALA A 563 -23.89 -15.50 -27.18
C ALA A 563 -22.51 -14.84 -27.31
N HIS A 564 -21.40 -15.53 -27.03
CA HIS A 564 -20.05 -14.94 -27.12
C HIS A 564 -18.99 -15.95 -27.65
N PRO A 565 -18.54 -15.86 -28.92
CA PRO A 565 -17.45 -16.69 -29.43
C PRO A 565 -16.05 -16.28 -28.94
N HIS A 566 -15.94 -15.35 -27.98
CA HIS A 566 -14.74 -14.50 -27.87
C HIS A 566 -13.66 -14.85 -26.84
N PRO A 567 -13.88 -15.60 -25.74
CA PRO A 567 -12.73 -15.97 -24.90
C PRO A 567 -11.83 -16.98 -25.62
N TYR A 568 -12.38 -17.77 -26.56
CA TYR A 568 -11.61 -18.74 -27.34
C TYR A 568 -11.09 -18.19 -28.69
N ARG A 569 -11.61 -17.07 -29.21
CA ARG A 569 -11.08 -16.43 -30.43
C ARG A 569 -9.87 -15.53 -30.20
N VAL A 570 -9.74 -14.88 -29.04
CA VAL A 570 -8.51 -14.13 -28.70
C VAL A 570 -7.34 -15.08 -28.43
N LEU A 571 -7.62 -16.24 -27.80
CA LEU A 571 -6.65 -17.35 -27.69
C LEU A 571 -6.26 -17.95 -29.06
N LEU A 572 -7.21 -18.03 -30.01
CA LEU A 572 -6.98 -18.52 -31.38
C LEU A 572 -6.39 -17.48 -32.35
N GLN A 573 -6.49 -16.18 -32.07
CA GLN A 573 -5.90 -15.11 -32.89
C GLN A 573 -4.47 -14.76 -32.45
N LYS A 574 -4.16 -14.90 -31.16
CA LYS A 574 -2.76 -14.78 -30.66
C LYS A 574 -1.91 -16.02 -30.94
N SER A 575 -2.52 -17.18 -31.21
CA SER A 575 -1.80 -18.38 -31.68
C SER A 575 -1.27 -18.26 -33.11
N LYS A 576 -1.79 -17.34 -33.94
CA LYS A 576 -1.27 -17.08 -35.30
C LYS A 576 0.07 -16.34 -35.30
N ALA A 577 0.31 -15.43 -34.36
CA ALA A 577 1.60 -14.73 -34.22
C ALA A 577 2.67 -15.64 -33.60
N ALA A 578 2.28 -16.40 -32.57
CA ALA A 578 3.09 -17.47 -31.98
C ALA A 578 3.46 -18.57 -32.99
N GLY A 579 2.51 -19.00 -33.83
CA GLY A 579 2.73 -19.99 -34.88
C GLY A 579 3.65 -19.50 -36.02
N LYS A 580 3.62 -18.20 -36.33
CA LYS A 580 4.51 -17.58 -37.33
C LYS A 580 5.96 -17.45 -36.84
N LEU A 581 6.16 -17.25 -35.54
CA LEU A 581 7.48 -17.22 -34.89
C LEU A 581 8.08 -18.64 -34.72
N LEU A 582 7.23 -19.64 -34.51
CA LEU A 582 7.61 -21.06 -34.52
C LEU A 582 8.02 -21.56 -35.92
N LEU A 583 7.35 -21.09 -36.97
CA LEU A 583 7.66 -21.43 -38.37
C LEU A 583 8.90 -20.69 -38.93
N THR A 584 9.42 -19.69 -38.23
CA THR A 584 10.60 -18.88 -38.65
C THR A 584 11.85 -19.11 -37.80
N GLY A 585 11.82 -20.01 -36.82
CA GLY A 585 13.01 -20.43 -36.05
C GLY A 585 13.51 -19.41 -35.00
N ARG A 586 12.74 -18.37 -34.67
CA ARG A 586 13.14 -17.30 -33.72
C ARG A 586 12.64 -17.60 -32.30
N PHE A 587 13.22 -18.63 -31.67
CA PHE A 587 12.78 -19.14 -30.36
C PHE A 587 12.97 -18.18 -29.16
N GLY A 588 13.92 -17.23 -29.24
CA GLY A 588 14.14 -16.23 -28.18
C GLY A 588 13.03 -15.18 -28.06
N GLU A 589 12.52 -14.69 -29.18
CA GLU A 589 11.43 -13.69 -29.24
C GLU A 589 10.08 -14.29 -28.83
N PHE A 590 9.88 -15.59 -29.11
CA PHE A 590 8.72 -16.35 -28.65
C PHE A 590 8.68 -16.48 -27.12
N ARG A 591 9.83 -16.75 -26.48
CA ARG A 591 9.94 -16.87 -25.01
C ARG A 591 9.73 -15.53 -24.31
N GLN A 592 10.27 -14.43 -24.86
CA GLN A 592 10.02 -13.08 -24.35
C GLN A 592 8.56 -12.66 -24.53
N SER A 593 7.91 -13.00 -25.64
CA SER A 593 6.48 -12.70 -25.86
C SER A 593 5.56 -13.49 -24.92
N LEU A 594 5.87 -14.77 -24.64
CA LEU A 594 5.15 -15.57 -23.63
C LEU A 594 5.37 -15.08 -22.20
N LEU A 595 6.60 -14.70 -21.83
CA LEU A 595 6.91 -14.12 -20.52
C LEU A 595 6.26 -12.75 -20.33
N ARG A 596 6.21 -11.92 -21.38
CA ARG A 596 5.53 -10.61 -21.39
C ARG A 596 4.01 -10.74 -21.30
N VAL A 597 3.43 -11.78 -21.93
CA VAL A 597 2.01 -12.12 -21.79
C VAL A 597 1.71 -12.69 -20.39
N ALA A 598 2.60 -13.51 -19.82
CA ALA A 598 2.45 -14.06 -18.47
C ALA A 598 2.56 -12.98 -17.37
N LYS A 599 3.52 -12.05 -17.47
CA LYS A 599 3.70 -10.93 -16.51
C LYS A 599 2.54 -9.92 -16.54
N ASN A 600 1.92 -9.73 -17.71
CA ASN A 600 0.74 -8.86 -17.85
C ASN A 600 -0.58 -9.57 -17.46
N THR A 601 -0.63 -10.90 -17.47
CA THR A 601 -1.84 -11.67 -17.11
C THR A 601 -1.92 -12.04 -15.62
N THR A 602 -0.82 -12.02 -14.88
CA THR A 602 -0.84 -12.21 -13.41
C THR A 602 -1.44 -11.01 -12.65
N ASN A 603 -1.45 -9.82 -13.26
CA ASN A 603 -2.02 -8.59 -12.68
C ASN A 603 -3.32 -8.12 -13.35
N THR A 604 -3.91 -8.92 -14.25
CA THR A 604 -5.24 -8.58 -14.80
C THR A 604 -6.31 -9.10 -13.83
N PRO A 605 -7.19 -8.25 -13.26
CA PRO A 605 -8.22 -8.71 -12.34
C PRO A 605 -9.14 -9.74 -13.01
N MET A 606 -9.40 -10.85 -12.31
CA MET A 606 -10.34 -11.87 -12.78
C MET A 606 -11.70 -11.23 -13.04
N PRO A 607 -12.40 -11.57 -14.14
CA PRO A 607 -13.73 -11.04 -14.39
C PRO A 607 -14.70 -11.56 -13.33
N LEU A 608 -15.39 -10.65 -12.61
CA LEU A 608 -16.47 -10.92 -11.65
C LEU A 608 -17.65 -11.72 -12.24
N THR A 609 -17.65 -12.00 -13.54
CA THR A 609 -18.73 -12.72 -14.26
C THR A 609 -18.98 -14.15 -13.78
N SER A 610 -18.09 -14.73 -12.95
CA SER A 610 -18.26 -16.05 -12.33
C SER A 610 -18.65 -16.00 -10.84
N ILE A 611 -18.80 -14.82 -10.26
CA ILE A 611 -19.08 -14.59 -8.84
C ILE A 611 -20.53 -14.09 -8.73
N ASP A 612 -21.29 -14.58 -7.74
CA ASP A 612 -22.60 -14.02 -7.45
C ASP A 612 -22.44 -12.64 -6.81
N THR A 613 -22.88 -11.61 -7.53
CA THR A 613 -22.84 -10.21 -7.09
C THR A 613 -24.23 -9.63 -6.87
N ASP A 614 -25.30 -10.41 -7.07
CA ASP A 614 -26.66 -9.97 -6.80
C ASP A 614 -26.94 -9.95 -5.29
N HIS A 615 -26.24 -10.82 -4.54
CA HIS A 615 -26.22 -10.84 -3.09
C HIS A 615 -24.79 -10.71 -2.55
N VAL A 616 -24.54 -9.72 -1.70
CA VAL A 616 -23.23 -9.45 -1.10
C VAL A 616 -23.26 -9.77 0.39
N VAL A 617 -22.23 -10.47 0.87
CA VAL A 617 -22.07 -10.75 2.29
C VAL A 617 -21.02 -9.82 2.88
N ILE A 618 -21.35 -9.11 3.95
CA ILE A 618 -20.42 -8.25 4.69
C ILE A 618 -19.99 -9.02 5.93
N LEU A 619 -18.71 -9.39 5.99
CA LEU A 619 -18.09 -10.00 7.16
C LEU A 619 -17.42 -8.88 7.98
N THR A 620 -17.85 -8.72 9.22
CA THR A 620 -17.44 -7.62 10.09
C THR A 620 -17.34 -8.11 11.54
N THR A 621 -16.88 -7.26 12.45
CA THR A 621 -17.01 -7.51 13.88
C THR A 621 -17.85 -6.44 14.54
N ARG A 622 -18.17 -6.64 15.82
CA ARG A 622 -19.01 -5.72 16.59
C ARG A 622 -18.49 -4.29 16.62
N HIS A 623 -17.17 -4.08 16.57
CA HIS A 623 -16.56 -2.76 16.63
C HIS A 623 -16.63 -2.00 15.29
N THR A 624 -16.94 -2.67 14.18
CA THR A 624 -17.06 -2.08 12.84
C THR A 624 -18.47 -2.21 12.25
N LEU A 625 -19.49 -2.45 13.08
CA LEU A 625 -20.89 -2.56 12.62
C LEU A 625 -21.38 -1.30 11.90
N PHE A 626 -20.99 -0.12 12.38
CA PHE A 626 -21.33 1.15 11.71
C PHE A 626 -20.88 1.18 10.25
N VAL A 627 -19.65 0.72 9.96
CA VAL A 627 -19.10 0.65 8.60
C VAL A 627 -19.87 -0.37 7.75
N ALA A 628 -20.23 -1.51 8.34
CA ALA A 628 -21.06 -2.51 7.66
C ALA A 628 -22.44 -1.96 7.27
N HIS A 629 -23.06 -1.16 8.14
CA HIS A 629 -24.33 -0.50 7.83
C HIS A 629 -24.20 0.57 6.74
N LEU A 630 -23.10 1.31 6.68
CA LEU A 630 -22.83 2.24 5.58
C LEU A 630 -22.75 1.51 4.23
N LEU A 631 -21.99 0.40 4.17
CA LEU A 631 -21.89 -0.44 2.97
C LEU A 631 -23.25 -1.03 2.58
N GLU A 632 -23.98 -1.58 3.54
CA GLU A 632 -25.30 -2.17 3.34
C GLU A 632 -26.31 -1.16 2.79
N LYS A 633 -26.30 0.08 3.30
CA LYS A 633 -27.16 1.17 2.82
C LYS A 633 -26.96 1.38 1.32
N THR A 634 -25.73 1.65 0.89
CA THR A 634 -25.42 1.91 -0.52
C THR A 634 -25.73 0.69 -1.40
N LEU A 635 -25.39 -0.53 -0.96
CA LEU A 635 -25.69 -1.77 -1.70
C LEU A 635 -27.20 -1.98 -1.88
N SER A 636 -27.99 -1.70 -0.84
CA SER A 636 -29.44 -1.81 -0.88
C SER A 636 -30.05 -0.76 -1.80
N GLU A 637 -29.54 0.48 -1.79
CA GLU A 637 -29.98 1.55 -2.69
C GLU A 637 -29.78 1.20 -4.17
N VAL A 638 -28.70 0.50 -4.51
CA VAL A 638 -28.43 0.03 -5.88
C VAL A 638 -29.08 -1.32 -6.21
N GLY A 639 -29.95 -1.82 -5.32
CA GLY A 639 -30.79 -3.00 -5.56
C GLY A 639 -30.10 -4.34 -5.34
N ARG A 640 -29.04 -4.41 -4.52
CA ARG A 640 -28.36 -5.66 -4.15
C ARG A 640 -28.92 -6.24 -2.86
N GLY A 641 -28.98 -7.57 -2.78
CA GLY A 641 -29.21 -8.27 -1.52
C GLY A 641 -27.97 -8.15 -0.63
N VAL A 642 -28.16 -7.98 0.68
CA VAL A 642 -27.05 -7.84 1.63
C VAL A 642 -27.29 -8.74 2.85
N THR A 643 -26.22 -9.32 3.37
CA THR A 643 -26.23 -9.99 4.68
C THR A 643 -24.99 -9.62 5.45
N ILE A 644 -25.16 -9.15 6.69
CA ILE A 644 -24.07 -8.87 7.61
C ILE A 644 -23.87 -10.09 8.50
N ILE A 645 -22.63 -10.57 8.61
CA ILE A 645 -22.24 -11.68 9.47
C ILE A 645 -21.03 -11.29 10.33
N GLU A 646 -20.97 -11.83 11.55
CA GLU A 646 -19.87 -11.60 12.48
C GLU A 646 -18.81 -12.71 12.48
N ALA A 647 -19.10 -13.82 11.78
CA ALA A 647 -18.21 -14.97 11.68
C ALA A 647 -18.37 -15.63 10.31
N TYR A 648 -17.24 -16.00 9.70
CA TYR A 648 -17.23 -16.71 8.43
C TYR A 648 -17.52 -18.20 8.61
N SER A 649 -18.16 -18.81 7.61
CA SER A 649 -18.41 -20.24 7.55
C SER A 649 -18.33 -20.73 6.10
N ALA A 650 -17.34 -21.56 5.80
CA ALA A 650 -17.16 -22.12 4.46
C ALA A 650 -18.36 -22.95 3.98
N ALA A 651 -19.13 -23.56 4.90
CA ALA A 651 -20.33 -24.32 4.56
C ALA A 651 -21.51 -23.43 4.12
N ALA A 652 -21.50 -22.15 4.50
CA ALA A 652 -22.52 -21.16 4.13
C ALA A 652 -22.09 -20.29 2.93
N ASP A 653 -20.85 -20.42 2.46
CA ASP A 653 -20.35 -19.71 1.28
C ASP A 653 -20.87 -20.39 0.00
N ASN A 654 -21.65 -19.67 -0.79
CA ASN A 654 -22.18 -20.12 -2.08
C ASN A 654 -21.38 -19.54 -3.26
N GLY A 655 -20.20 -18.97 -3.02
CA GLY A 655 -19.34 -18.34 -4.02
C GLY A 655 -19.68 -16.88 -4.29
N GLN A 656 -20.52 -16.25 -3.45
CA GLN A 656 -20.88 -14.84 -3.57
C GLN A 656 -19.73 -13.89 -3.22
N LEU A 657 -19.86 -12.63 -3.62
CA LEU A 657 -18.92 -11.58 -3.24
C LEU A 657 -19.01 -11.30 -1.74
N HIS A 658 -17.85 -11.29 -1.07
CA HIS A 658 -17.73 -10.85 0.31
C HIS A 658 -17.02 -9.50 0.41
N ILE A 659 -17.47 -8.63 1.29
CA ILE A 659 -16.70 -7.48 1.77
C ILE A 659 -16.30 -7.78 3.21
N VAL A 660 -15.00 -7.86 3.47
CA VAL A 660 -14.46 -8.23 4.78
C VAL A 660 -13.81 -7.01 5.41
N ILE A 661 -14.38 -6.54 6.52
CA ILE A 661 -13.89 -5.38 7.27
C ILE A 661 -12.88 -5.86 8.31
N CYS A 662 -11.68 -5.27 8.33
CA CYS A 662 -10.56 -5.70 9.17
C CYS A 662 -10.22 -7.19 8.96
N PRO A 663 -9.87 -7.64 7.74
CA PRO A 663 -9.77 -9.06 7.42
C PRO A 663 -8.70 -9.82 8.24
N GLN A 664 -7.71 -9.13 8.81
CA GLN A 664 -6.68 -9.69 9.68
C GLN A 664 -7.22 -10.32 10.98
N ILE A 665 -8.44 -9.99 11.40
CA ILE A 665 -9.01 -10.50 12.65
C ILE A 665 -9.70 -11.86 12.50
N PHE A 666 -9.91 -12.33 11.26
CA PHE A 666 -10.59 -13.59 10.98
C PHE A 666 -9.58 -14.69 10.68
N SER A 667 -9.73 -15.84 11.34
CA SER A 667 -8.88 -17.01 11.12
C SER A 667 -9.09 -17.65 9.74
N GLU A 668 -10.30 -17.53 9.20
CA GLU A 668 -10.66 -18.00 7.87
C GLU A 668 -11.34 -16.88 7.09
N LEU A 669 -11.04 -16.82 5.79
CA LEU A 669 -11.53 -15.77 4.90
C LEU A 669 -12.15 -16.39 3.64
N PRO A 670 -13.22 -15.78 3.10
CA PRO A 670 -13.83 -16.22 1.84
C PRO A 670 -12.84 -16.20 0.68
N GLN A 671 -13.11 -17.01 -0.34
CA GLN A 671 -12.29 -17.04 -1.55
C GLN A 671 -12.43 -15.74 -2.36
N ASN A 672 -13.67 -15.26 -2.52
CA ASN A 672 -14.00 -14.08 -3.31
C ASN A 672 -14.29 -12.91 -2.37
N PHE A 673 -13.27 -12.10 -2.06
CA PHE A 673 -13.43 -11.02 -1.10
C PHE A 673 -12.72 -9.71 -1.47
N VAL A 674 -13.34 -8.63 -1.02
CA VAL A 674 -12.77 -7.28 -0.95
C VAL A 674 -12.37 -7.04 0.50
N ALA A 675 -11.14 -6.59 0.72
CA ALA A 675 -10.67 -6.19 2.03
C ALA A 675 -11.06 -4.73 2.31
N PHE A 676 -11.64 -4.42 3.47
CA PHE A 676 -11.65 -3.06 4.00
C PHE A 676 -10.57 -2.98 5.08
N GLN A 677 -9.43 -2.42 4.69
CA GLN A 677 -8.30 -2.09 5.55
C GLN A 677 -8.72 -0.96 6.50
N MET A 678 -8.49 -1.13 7.80
CA MET A 678 -8.81 -0.08 8.80
C MET A 678 -7.70 0.17 9.83
N GLU A 679 -6.53 -0.46 9.68
CA GLU A 679 -5.38 -0.22 10.57
C GLU A 679 -4.65 1.08 10.20
N GLN A 680 -3.98 1.73 11.16
CA GLN A 680 -3.26 2.99 10.89
C GLN A 680 -1.79 2.75 10.53
N SER A 681 -1.35 3.26 9.38
CA SER A 681 0.04 3.12 8.88
C SER A 681 1.09 3.82 9.72
N ILE A 682 0.68 4.78 10.55
CA ILE A 682 1.56 5.52 11.47
C ILE A 682 2.22 4.58 12.48
N ASN A 683 1.59 3.45 12.78
CA ASN A 683 2.20 2.41 13.58
C ASN A 683 2.37 1.14 12.75
N PRO A 684 3.57 0.88 12.19
CA PRO A 684 3.79 -0.22 11.26
C PRO A 684 3.58 -1.60 11.89
N ARG A 685 3.48 -1.70 13.22
CA ARG A 685 3.20 -2.96 13.93
C ARG A 685 1.93 -3.66 13.48
N TRP A 686 0.93 -2.91 12.99
CA TRP A 686 -0.34 -3.46 12.52
C TRP A 686 -0.27 -3.98 11.08
N PHE A 687 0.76 -3.61 10.33
CA PHE A 687 1.01 -4.06 8.97
C PHE A 687 2.05 -5.18 8.95
N THR A 688 1.66 -6.33 9.50
CA THR A 688 2.50 -7.53 9.41
C THR A 688 2.51 -8.07 7.98
N PRO A 689 3.55 -8.79 7.54
CA PRO A 689 3.50 -9.38 6.22
C PRO A 689 2.44 -10.48 6.01
N GLU A 690 1.85 -11.10 7.04
CA GLU A 690 0.60 -11.88 6.88
C GLU A 690 -0.56 -10.98 6.49
N TYR A 691 -0.67 -9.80 7.10
CA TYR A 691 -1.70 -8.86 6.74
C TYR A 691 -1.51 -8.36 5.29
N PHE A 692 -0.27 -8.08 4.87
CA PHE A 692 0.01 -7.79 3.46
C PHE A 692 -0.37 -8.96 2.55
N ALA A 693 -0.08 -10.22 2.90
CA ALA A 693 -0.51 -11.38 2.12
C ALA A 693 -2.04 -11.48 2.01
N ILE A 694 -2.78 -11.13 3.07
CA ILE A 694 -4.25 -11.03 3.04
C ILE A 694 -4.70 -9.94 2.07
N LEU A 695 -4.11 -8.74 2.14
CA LEU A 695 -4.43 -7.62 1.26
C LEU A 695 -4.08 -7.94 -0.21
N GLU A 696 -2.94 -8.58 -0.46
CA GLU A 696 -2.54 -9.03 -1.80
C GLU A 696 -3.49 -10.08 -2.38
N ARG A 697 -4.02 -10.98 -1.55
CA ARG A 697 -5.00 -11.98 -1.97
C ARG A 697 -6.38 -11.36 -2.27
N ALA A 698 -6.71 -10.22 -1.67
CA ALA A 698 -7.98 -9.55 -1.88
C ALA A 698 -8.17 -9.13 -3.35
N MET A 699 -9.42 -9.16 -3.81
CA MET A 699 -9.78 -8.71 -5.17
C MET A 699 -9.62 -7.20 -5.34
N ALA A 700 -9.92 -6.46 -4.26
CA ALA A 700 -9.73 -5.05 -4.10
C ALA A 700 -9.53 -4.74 -2.61
N ILE A 701 -8.96 -3.58 -2.32
CA ILE A 701 -8.68 -3.09 -0.97
C ILE A 701 -9.32 -1.71 -0.85
N PHE A 702 -10.26 -1.57 0.08
CA PHE A 702 -10.78 -0.29 0.53
C PHE A 702 -9.91 0.22 1.65
N ASP A 703 -9.56 1.51 1.60
CA ASP A 703 -8.86 2.19 2.67
C ASP A 703 -9.48 3.58 2.88
N TYR A 704 -9.60 3.98 4.13
CA TYR A 704 -10.24 5.23 4.51
C TYR A 704 -9.27 6.42 4.60
N SER A 705 -7.95 6.19 4.50
CA SER A 705 -6.92 7.21 4.69
C SER A 705 -5.98 7.33 3.49
N LEU A 706 -5.72 8.57 3.05
CA LEU A 706 -4.71 8.84 2.01
C LEU A 706 -3.28 8.59 2.48
N THR A 707 -3.03 8.77 3.78
CA THR A 707 -1.75 8.40 4.41
C THR A 707 -1.52 6.90 4.29
N ASN A 708 -2.54 6.09 4.59
CA ASN A 708 -2.46 4.64 4.41
C ASN A 708 -2.29 4.24 2.94
N ILE A 709 -3.02 4.86 2.01
CA ILE A 709 -2.87 4.56 0.58
C ILE A 709 -1.43 4.83 0.12
N SER A 710 -0.84 5.96 0.51
CA SER A 710 0.55 6.28 0.20
C SER A 710 1.50 5.23 0.76
N TYR A 711 1.30 4.82 2.01
CA TYR A 711 2.09 3.77 2.65
C TYR A 711 1.94 2.41 1.93
N LEU A 712 0.73 2.00 1.57
CA LEU A 712 0.48 0.72 0.87
C LEU A 712 1.12 0.70 -0.52
N LEU A 713 1.12 1.83 -1.24
CA LEU A 713 1.82 1.97 -2.51
C LEU A 713 3.34 1.81 -2.35
N GLU A 714 3.92 2.45 -1.33
CA GLU A 714 5.34 2.32 -1.00
C GLU A 714 5.73 0.86 -0.70
N LYS A 715 4.82 0.11 -0.04
CA LYS A 715 5.01 -1.32 0.27
C LYS A 715 4.71 -2.26 -0.90
N GLY A 716 4.45 -1.73 -2.09
CA GLY A 716 4.35 -2.51 -3.33
C GLY A 716 2.94 -3.00 -3.66
N ILE A 717 1.90 -2.59 -2.92
CA ILE A 717 0.52 -2.90 -3.31
C ILE A 717 0.17 -2.09 -4.57
N PRO A 718 -0.29 -2.73 -5.66
CA PRO A 718 -0.60 -2.04 -6.90
C PRO A 718 -1.81 -1.11 -6.74
N TYR A 719 -1.72 0.14 -7.22
CA TYR A 719 -2.82 1.12 -7.15
C TYR A 719 -4.12 0.61 -7.82
N GLN A 720 -4.03 -0.33 -8.77
CA GLN A 720 -5.20 -0.94 -9.40
C GLN A 720 -6.08 -1.71 -8.40
N LYS A 721 -5.52 -2.19 -7.28
CA LYS A 721 -6.26 -2.88 -6.20
C LYS A 721 -6.75 -1.94 -5.11
N LEU A 722 -6.05 -0.84 -4.86
CA LEU A 722 -6.38 0.13 -3.80
C LEU A 722 -7.54 1.01 -4.25
N PHE A 723 -8.57 1.19 -3.44
CA PHE A 723 -9.66 2.14 -3.64
C PHE A 723 -9.80 3.00 -2.39
N TYR A 724 -9.74 4.32 -2.57
CA TYR A 724 -10.04 5.24 -1.48
C TYR A 724 -11.54 5.20 -1.16
N LEU A 725 -11.89 4.90 0.08
CA LEU A 725 -13.25 4.85 0.58
C LEU A 725 -13.30 5.54 1.96
N PRO A 726 -13.44 6.88 2.00
CA PRO A 726 -13.50 7.61 3.25
C PRO A 726 -14.77 7.25 4.02
N ILE A 727 -14.67 7.13 5.35
CA ILE A 727 -15.85 7.00 6.20
C ILE A 727 -16.67 8.29 6.15
N GLY A 728 -17.99 8.17 6.14
CA GLY A 728 -18.93 9.29 6.13
C GLY A 728 -20.08 9.08 7.10
N PRO A 729 -20.94 10.09 7.28
CA PRO A 729 -22.07 10.00 8.19
C PRO A 729 -23.21 9.16 7.60
N TYR A 730 -24.04 8.62 8.49
CA TYR A 730 -25.26 7.90 8.16
C TYR A 730 -26.48 8.77 8.53
N ALA A 731 -27.14 9.33 7.52
CA ALA A 731 -28.39 10.07 7.70
C ALA A 731 -29.52 9.20 8.28
N GLY A 732 -30.06 9.61 9.43
CA GLY A 732 -31.16 8.91 10.10
C GLY A 732 -30.77 7.54 10.63
N TYR A 733 -29.57 7.41 11.18
CA TYR A 733 -29.01 6.11 11.61
C TYR A 733 -29.83 5.48 12.74
N GLU A 734 -30.27 6.27 13.72
CA GLU A 734 -31.13 5.81 14.80
C GLU A 734 -32.42 5.19 14.27
N GLU A 735 -33.12 5.92 13.38
CA GLU A 735 -34.40 5.47 12.83
C GLU A 735 -34.24 4.17 12.03
N GLN A 736 -33.12 4.02 11.34
CA GLN A 736 -32.81 2.80 10.58
C GLN A 736 -32.50 1.60 11.49
N LEU A 737 -31.75 1.80 12.58
CA LEU A 737 -31.53 0.75 13.57
C LEU A 737 -32.86 0.31 14.21
N ILE A 738 -33.73 1.25 14.59
CA ILE A 738 -35.06 0.93 15.13
C ILE A 738 -35.90 0.17 14.10
N ALA A 739 -35.89 0.58 12.82
CA ALA A 739 -36.60 -0.10 11.75
C ALA A 739 -36.14 -1.54 11.53
N LYS A 740 -34.87 -1.85 11.85
CA LYS A 740 -34.28 -3.19 11.82
C LYS A 740 -34.51 -4.00 13.10
N GLY A 741 -35.23 -3.44 14.08
CA GLY A 741 -35.62 -4.14 15.30
C GLY A 741 -34.66 -3.97 16.49
N HIS A 742 -33.68 -3.06 16.39
CA HIS A 742 -32.80 -2.73 17.52
C HIS A 742 -33.56 -1.99 18.62
N GLN A 743 -33.24 -2.29 19.88
CA GLN A 743 -33.96 -1.74 21.04
C GLN A 743 -33.16 -0.59 21.66
N LEU A 744 -33.36 0.62 21.14
CA LEU A 744 -32.59 1.82 21.53
C LEU A 744 -33.24 2.66 22.66
N THR A 745 -34.00 2.02 23.55
CA THR A 745 -34.65 2.69 24.69
C THR A 745 -33.72 2.74 25.90
N SER A 746 -33.31 3.94 26.29
CA SER A 746 -32.52 4.18 27.50
C SER A 746 -33.40 4.24 28.76
N ASN A 747 -33.09 3.41 29.76
CA ASN A 747 -33.54 3.58 31.16
C ASN A 747 -32.46 4.27 32.02
N GLU A 748 -31.43 4.85 31.40
CA GLU A 748 -30.23 5.33 32.09
C GLU A 748 -30.24 6.83 32.38
N THR A 749 -29.42 7.20 33.36
CA THR A 749 -29.22 8.59 33.79
C THR A 749 -28.46 9.36 32.71
N SER A 750 -28.85 10.61 32.40
CA SER A 750 -28.13 11.45 31.43
C SER A 750 -26.63 11.52 31.75
N VAL A 751 -25.80 11.31 30.72
CA VAL A 751 -24.34 11.39 30.81
C VAL A 751 -23.90 12.79 30.34
N ASP A 752 -23.08 13.48 31.12
CA ASP A 752 -22.59 14.80 30.71
C ASP A 752 -21.49 14.66 29.65
N VAL A 753 -20.42 13.92 29.97
CA VAL A 753 -19.30 13.67 29.06
C VAL A 753 -19.06 12.17 28.95
N LEU A 754 -19.04 11.65 27.72
CA LEU A 754 -18.75 10.24 27.44
C LEU A 754 -17.38 10.08 26.77
N PHE A 755 -16.56 9.18 27.29
CA PHE A 755 -15.45 8.58 26.56
C PHE A 755 -15.72 7.09 26.39
N TYR A 756 -15.49 6.56 25.18
CA TYR A 756 -15.55 5.12 24.95
C TYR A 756 -14.36 4.62 24.12
N GLY A 757 -13.77 3.51 24.57
CA GLY A 757 -12.60 2.90 23.93
C GLY A 757 -11.65 2.27 24.94
N ASP A 758 -10.56 1.69 24.43
CA ASP A 758 -9.53 1.10 25.29
C ASP A 758 -8.79 2.18 26.09
N THR A 759 -8.81 2.02 27.41
CA THR A 759 -8.13 2.89 28.37
C THR A 759 -6.74 2.35 28.76
N ASN A 760 -6.33 1.18 28.25
CA ASN A 760 -5.05 0.56 28.56
C ASN A 760 -3.85 1.22 27.86
N CYS A 761 -3.86 2.55 27.71
CA CYS A 761 -2.68 3.33 27.36
C CYS A 761 -2.48 4.48 28.36
N GLU A 762 -1.22 4.81 28.63
CA GLU A 762 -0.86 5.84 29.61
C GLU A 762 -1.39 7.22 29.20
N ARG A 763 -1.37 7.54 27.90
CA ARG A 763 -1.87 8.80 27.33
C ARG A 763 -3.34 9.04 27.66
N ARG A 764 -4.22 8.11 27.26
CA ARG A 764 -5.67 8.24 27.51
C ARG A 764 -5.97 8.28 29.01
N ARG A 765 -5.26 7.50 29.84
CA ARG A 765 -5.40 7.58 31.30
C ARG A 765 -5.04 8.96 31.83
N GLY A 766 -3.96 9.57 31.34
CA GLY A 766 -3.55 10.92 31.70
C GLY A 766 -4.64 11.96 31.37
N TYR A 767 -5.19 11.92 30.15
CA TYR A 767 -6.30 12.79 29.75
C TYR A 767 -7.53 12.62 30.64
N LEU A 768 -7.97 11.37 30.82
CA LEU A 768 -9.17 11.05 31.60
C LEU A 768 -9.02 11.43 33.07
N GLU A 769 -7.83 11.26 33.66
CA GLU A 769 -7.56 11.67 35.04
C GLU A 769 -7.63 13.20 35.19
N GLN A 770 -7.01 13.96 34.27
CA GLN A 770 -7.00 15.42 34.36
C GLN A 770 -8.37 16.03 34.07
N LEU A 771 -9.04 15.60 33.01
CA LEU A 771 -10.39 16.06 32.68
C LEU A 771 -11.41 15.62 33.73
N GLY A 772 -11.23 14.42 34.32
CA GLY A 772 -12.08 13.90 35.39
C GLY A 772 -12.03 14.71 36.70
N LYS A 773 -11.04 15.58 36.88
CA LYS A 773 -11.00 16.55 37.99
C LYS A 773 -11.98 17.72 37.80
N ARG A 774 -12.37 18.00 36.55
CA ARG A 774 -13.24 19.14 36.17
C ARG A 774 -14.65 18.70 35.77
N PHE A 775 -14.77 17.55 35.10
CA PHE A 775 -16.01 17.08 34.52
C PHE A 775 -16.37 15.68 35.02
N ARG A 776 -17.68 15.38 35.06
CA ARG A 776 -18.17 14.02 35.31
C ARG A 776 -18.11 13.21 34.02
N ILE A 777 -17.01 12.50 33.82
CA ILE A 777 -16.77 11.67 32.64
C ILE A 777 -17.25 10.24 32.90
N HIS A 778 -18.14 9.75 32.04
CA HIS A 778 -18.45 8.33 31.95
C HIS A 778 -17.45 7.66 31.01
N VAL A 779 -16.74 6.65 31.50
CA VAL A 779 -15.74 5.89 30.74
C VAL A 779 -16.30 4.51 30.45
N ALA A 780 -16.55 4.21 29.18
CA ALA A 780 -17.04 2.92 28.73
C ALA A 780 -15.96 2.15 27.95
N SER A 781 -15.80 0.86 28.24
CA SER A 781 -14.82 -0.01 27.56
C SER A 781 -15.48 -1.35 27.23
N GLY A 782 -15.20 -1.88 26.04
CA GLY A 782 -15.78 -3.14 25.55
C GLY A 782 -17.28 -3.08 25.23
N VAL A 783 -17.85 -1.88 25.04
CA VAL A 783 -19.25 -1.67 24.67
C VAL A 783 -19.41 -1.50 23.15
N PHE A 784 -20.41 -2.15 22.56
CA PHE A 784 -20.64 -2.15 21.10
C PHE A 784 -22.14 -2.23 20.79
N GLY A 785 -22.53 -1.95 19.53
CA GLY A 785 -23.92 -2.12 19.07
C GLY A 785 -24.93 -1.28 19.84
N ASP A 786 -26.06 -1.87 20.22
CA ASP A 786 -27.18 -1.19 20.89
C ASP A 786 -26.76 -0.51 22.20
N GLU A 787 -25.85 -1.13 22.96
CA GLU A 787 -25.35 -0.58 24.22
C GLU A 787 -24.56 0.71 24.01
N LEU A 788 -23.58 0.67 23.09
CA LEU A 788 -22.81 1.86 22.71
C LEU A 788 -23.72 2.95 22.13
N THR A 789 -24.66 2.57 21.27
CA THR A 789 -25.62 3.50 20.66
C THR A 789 -26.46 4.20 21.73
N CYS A 790 -26.95 3.47 22.73
CA CYS A 790 -27.69 4.05 23.84
C CYS A 790 -26.84 5.02 24.67
N LEU A 791 -25.57 4.68 24.94
CA LEU A 791 -24.63 5.54 25.67
C LEU A 791 -24.33 6.84 24.91
N VAL A 792 -24.03 6.76 23.61
CA VAL A 792 -23.74 7.94 22.79
C VAL A 792 -24.95 8.88 22.74
N LYS A 793 -26.17 8.33 22.66
CA LYS A 793 -27.40 9.12 22.68
C LYS A 793 -27.73 9.73 24.04
N SER A 794 -27.35 9.08 25.13
CA SER A 794 -27.59 9.59 26.50
C SER A 794 -26.57 10.65 26.93
N ALA A 795 -25.44 10.73 26.23
CA ALA A 795 -24.39 11.70 26.42
C ALA A 795 -24.77 13.09 25.86
N LYS A 796 -24.43 14.17 26.59
CA LYS A 796 -24.49 15.52 26.05
C LYS A 796 -23.38 15.74 25.03
N LEU A 797 -22.17 15.26 25.32
CA LEU A 797 -21.06 15.26 24.36
C LEU A 797 -20.18 14.03 24.53
N VAL A 798 -19.47 13.67 23.45
CA VAL A 798 -18.45 12.63 23.43
C VAL A 798 -17.07 13.27 23.32
N ILE A 799 -16.10 12.78 24.09
CA ILE A 799 -14.69 13.13 23.90
C ILE A 799 -13.98 12.06 23.08
N ASN A 800 -13.29 12.46 22.02
CA ASN A 800 -12.45 11.59 21.20
C ASN A 800 -10.97 11.81 21.55
N LEU A 801 -10.34 10.78 22.11
CA LEU A 801 -8.95 10.79 22.54
C LEU A 801 -8.16 9.74 21.76
N HIS A 802 -7.09 10.16 21.09
CA HIS A 802 -6.26 9.25 20.31
C HIS A 802 -5.48 8.29 21.21
N TYR A 803 -5.29 7.06 20.73
CA TYR A 803 -4.48 6.07 21.46
C TYR A 803 -2.99 6.43 21.40
N TYR A 804 -2.53 6.97 20.25
CA TYR A 804 -1.17 7.44 20.00
C TYR A 804 -1.16 8.97 19.87
N GLU A 805 -0.04 9.61 20.17
CA GLU A 805 0.11 11.07 20.08
C GLU A 805 -0.04 11.60 18.65
N ASN A 806 0.49 10.87 17.67
CA ASN A 806 0.47 11.26 16.27
C ASN A 806 -0.53 10.41 15.46
N ALA A 807 -1.66 9.99 16.04
CA ALA A 807 -2.61 9.11 15.35
C ALA A 807 -3.29 9.79 14.14
N LEU A 808 -3.80 8.96 13.22
CA LEU A 808 -4.79 9.39 12.24
C LEU A 808 -6.11 9.67 12.95
N LEU A 809 -6.89 10.62 12.41
CA LEU A 809 -8.21 10.93 12.94
C LEU A 809 -9.08 9.67 12.98
N GLU A 810 -9.66 9.36 14.16
CA GLU A 810 -10.53 8.19 14.37
C GLU A 810 -11.92 8.40 13.71
N THR A 811 -11.93 8.58 12.39
CA THR A 811 -13.12 8.94 11.58
C THR A 811 -14.27 7.95 11.75
N THR A 812 -13.99 6.66 11.92
CA THR A 812 -15.03 5.65 12.22
C THR A 812 -15.82 6.00 13.48
N ARG A 813 -15.13 6.37 14.58
CA ARG A 813 -15.78 6.80 15.83
C ARG A 813 -16.54 8.09 15.61
N ILE A 814 -15.87 9.08 15.02
CA ILE A 814 -16.42 10.41 14.82
C ILE A 814 -17.72 10.36 14.02
N TYR A 815 -17.73 9.69 12.86
CA TYR A 815 -18.91 9.65 12.02
C TYR A 815 -20.03 8.81 12.62
N GLU A 816 -19.75 7.76 13.41
CA GLU A 816 -20.79 7.05 14.17
C GLU A 816 -21.49 7.99 15.15
N VAL A 817 -20.72 8.78 15.91
CA VAL A 817 -21.26 9.74 16.89
C VAL A 817 -22.02 10.89 16.21
N LEU A 818 -21.49 11.44 15.11
CA LEU A 818 -22.18 12.47 14.32
C LEU A 818 -23.49 11.95 13.72
N SER A 819 -23.54 10.67 13.33
CA SER A 819 -24.75 10.01 12.80
C SER A 819 -25.85 9.85 13.84
N LEU A 820 -25.47 9.82 15.13
CA LEU A 820 -26.40 9.80 16.27
C LEU A 820 -26.73 11.21 16.79
N GLY A 821 -26.14 12.26 16.20
CA GLY A 821 -26.45 13.66 16.51
C GLY A 821 -25.90 14.15 17.85
N THR A 822 -24.84 13.51 18.37
CA THR A 822 -24.18 13.92 19.63
C THR A 822 -22.93 14.77 19.32
N PRO A 823 -22.78 15.97 19.93
CA PRO A 823 -21.58 16.79 19.81
C PRO A 823 -20.29 16.08 20.24
N ILE A 824 -19.17 16.47 19.61
CA ILE A 824 -17.86 15.86 19.82
C ILE A 824 -16.83 16.95 20.17
N VAL A 825 -16.01 16.68 21.19
CA VAL A 825 -14.73 17.36 21.39
C VAL A 825 -13.64 16.35 21.06
N SER A 826 -12.71 16.69 20.16
CA SER A 826 -11.65 15.77 19.72
C SER A 826 -10.28 16.40 19.89
N GLU A 827 -9.29 15.57 20.17
CA GLU A 827 -7.91 15.93 19.86
C GLU A 827 -7.74 16.05 18.34
N GLU A 828 -6.86 16.95 17.90
CA GLU A 828 -6.37 16.99 16.51
C GLU A 828 -5.58 15.71 16.16
N SER A 829 -5.30 15.53 14.87
CA SER A 829 -4.61 14.35 14.30
C SER A 829 -3.55 14.81 13.31
N VAL A 830 -2.62 13.93 12.94
CA VAL A 830 -1.57 14.33 11.98
C VAL A 830 -2.09 14.52 10.55
N ASP A 831 -3.24 13.93 10.22
CA ASP A 831 -3.92 14.06 8.93
C ASP A 831 -5.05 15.10 8.97
N ILE A 832 -5.06 16.00 9.96
CA ILE A 832 -6.15 16.97 10.15
C ILE A 832 -6.37 17.89 8.94
N SER A 833 -5.35 18.13 8.12
CA SER A 833 -5.47 18.88 6.86
C SER A 833 -6.46 18.24 5.88
N GLU A 834 -6.57 16.91 5.90
CA GLU A 834 -7.50 16.13 5.06
C GLU A 834 -8.95 16.18 5.57
N HIS A 835 -9.17 16.71 6.79
CA HIS A 835 -10.46 16.73 7.46
C HIS A 835 -10.95 18.15 7.80
N SER A 836 -10.47 19.15 7.07
CA SER A 836 -10.81 20.57 7.31
C SER A 836 -12.31 20.88 7.30
N HIS A 837 -13.12 20.11 6.56
CA HIS A 837 -14.59 20.23 6.55
C HIS A 837 -15.25 19.86 7.89
N LEU A 838 -14.51 19.26 8.84
CA LEU A 838 -15.01 18.93 10.17
C LEU A 838 -14.79 20.04 11.21
N PHE A 839 -14.00 21.09 10.91
CA PHE A 839 -13.70 22.15 11.88
C PHE A 839 -14.95 22.89 12.37
N ASP A 840 -15.94 23.09 11.50
CA ASP A 840 -17.20 23.71 11.88
C ASP A 840 -18.17 22.74 12.57
N LEU A 841 -17.82 21.45 12.69
CA LEU A 841 -18.68 20.38 13.21
C LEU A 841 -18.17 19.72 14.49
N ILE A 842 -16.87 19.81 14.74
CA ILE A 842 -16.20 19.22 15.91
C ILE A 842 -15.38 20.32 16.59
N ASP A 843 -15.40 20.33 17.92
CA ASP A 843 -14.49 21.16 18.69
C ASP A 843 -13.14 20.46 18.81
N PHE A 844 -12.18 20.89 17.99
CA PHE A 844 -10.81 20.38 18.05
C PHE A 844 -9.97 21.11 19.10
N ALA A 845 -9.12 20.36 19.78
CA ALA A 845 -8.06 20.84 20.64
C ALA A 845 -6.70 20.36 20.11
N PRO A 846 -5.64 21.20 20.19
CA PRO A 846 -4.30 20.79 19.78
C PRO A 846 -3.83 19.50 20.47
N ILE A 847 -2.99 18.74 19.79
CA ILE A 847 -2.38 17.51 20.30
C ILE A 847 -1.67 17.80 21.63
N GLY A 848 -2.00 17.05 22.68
CA GLY A 848 -1.42 17.22 24.02
C GLY A 848 -2.05 18.32 24.88
N ASP A 849 -2.92 19.19 24.34
CA ASP A 849 -3.47 20.35 25.07
C ASP A 849 -4.79 20.01 25.79
N ILE A 850 -4.64 19.45 27.00
CA ILE A 850 -5.76 19.07 27.87
C ILE A 850 -6.56 20.30 28.33
N ASP A 851 -5.92 21.46 28.50
CA ASP A 851 -6.58 22.67 28.98
C ASP A 851 -7.47 23.27 27.89
N ALA A 852 -6.98 23.39 26.66
CA ALA A 852 -7.79 23.79 25.51
C ALA A 852 -8.98 22.83 25.32
N MET A 853 -8.77 21.52 25.45
CA MET A 853 -9.86 20.54 25.39
C MET A 853 -10.89 20.77 26.50
N ALA A 854 -10.45 21.07 27.72
CA ALA A 854 -11.34 21.38 28.83
C ALA A 854 -12.18 22.64 28.57
N GLU A 855 -11.61 23.69 27.98
CA GLU A 855 -12.35 24.91 27.60
C GLU A 855 -13.46 24.59 26.58
N LYS A 856 -13.19 23.73 25.58
CA LYS A 856 -14.20 23.30 24.61
C LYS A 856 -15.33 22.49 25.24
N ILE A 857 -14.98 21.57 26.14
CA ILE A 857 -15.96 20.77 26.91
C ILE A 857 -16.84 21.70 27.74
N GLU A 858 -16.24 22.65 28.46
CA GLU A 858 -16.97 23.61 29.31
C GLU A 858 -17.93 24.45 28.48
N ARG A 859 -17.48 24.94 27.32
CA ARG A 859 -18.31 25.72 26.40
C ARG A 859 -19.55 24.94 25.95
N LEU A 860 -19.39 23.70 25.49
CA LEU A 860 -20.51 22.86 25.06
C LEU A 860 -21.48 22.49 26.20
N LEU A 861 -21.00 22.38 27.44
CA LEU A 861 -21.84 22.06 28.59
C LEU A 861 -22.60 23.29 29.13
N ASN A 862 -22.00 24.48 29.06
CA ASN A 862 -22.53 25.68 29.71
C ASN A 862 -23.23 26.67 28.76
N GLU A 863 -22.89 26.69 27.47
CA GLU A 863 -23.48 27.60 26.48
C GLU A 863 -24.59 26.91 25.66
N SER A 864 -25.84 27.08 26.07
CA SER A 864 -27.00 26.43 25.42
C SER A 864 -27.17 26.79 23.95
N ASP A 865 -26.88 28.03 23.58
CA ASP A 865 -27.00 28.52 22.20
C ASP A 865 -25.96 27.85 21.31
N TYR A 866 -24.71 27.76 21.79
CA TYR A 866 -23.62 27.09 21.09
C TYR A 866 -23.90 25.60 20.89
N TYR A 867 -24.38 24.92 21.92
CA TYR A 867 -24.79 23.52 21.84
C TYR A 867 -25.92 23.28 20.82
N THR A 868 -26.90 24.18 20.78
CA THR A 868 -28.04 24.07 19.86
C THR A 868 -27.61 24.28 18.40
N ILE A 869 -26.77 25.30 18.15
CA ILE A 869 -26.17 25.54 16.83
C ILE A 869 -25.38 24.32 16.40
N ARG A 870 -24.50 23.80 17.27
CA ARG A 870 -23.70 22.60 16.98
C ARG A 870 -24.56 21.41 16.58
N LYS A 871 -25.65 21.13 17.31
CA LYS A 871 -26.57 20.04 16.93
C LYS A 871 -27.23 20.26 15.57
N GLN A 872 -27.59 21.51 15.25
CA GLN A 872 -28.17 21.85 13.97
C GLN A 872 -27.16 21.64 12.83
N ASP A 873 -25.90 22.06 13.03
CA ASP A 873 -24.83 21.89 12.04
C ASP A 873 -24.53 20.42 11.78
N ILE A 874 -24.44 19.60 12.84
CA ILE A 874 -24.29 18.14 12.73
C ILE A 874 -25.45 17.53 11.93
N ALA A 875 -26.70 17.92 12.23
CA ALA A 875 -27.86 17.41 11.51
C ALA A 875 -27.88 17.82 10.03
N ASN A 876 -27.44 19.04 9.71
CA ASN A 876 -27.34 19.53 8.33
C ASN A 876 -26.24 18.80 7.56
N PHE A 877 -25.07 18.64 8.16
CA PHE A 877 -23.95 17.92 7.56
C PHE A 877 -24.27 16.46 7.29
N THR A 878 -24.82 15.75 8.29
CA THR A 878 -25.19 14.33 8.17
C THR A 878 -26.22 14.06 7.06
N ARG A 879 -27.08 15.05 6.73
CA ARG A 879 -28.05 14.94 5.62
C ARG A 879 -27.47 15.26 4.24
N SER A 880 -26.42 16.06 4.17
CA SER A 880 -25.88 16.60 2.93
C SER A 880 -24.61 15.90 2.45
N ASN A 881 -23.83 15.31 3.36
CA ASN A 881 -22.61 14.61 3.01
C ASN A 881 -22.93 13.26 2.32
N VAL A 882 -22.35 13.06 1.14
CA VAL A 882 -22.54 11.85 0.31
C VAL A 882 -21.20 11.19 -0.07
N MET A 883 -20.09 11.56 0.58
CA MET A 883 -18.75 11.18 0.12
C MET A 883 -18.50 9.68 0.17
N PHE A 884 -18.87 9.01 1.28
CA PHE A 884 -18.77 7.55 1.37
C PHE A 884 -19.53 6.86 0.22
N ASP A 885 -20.77 7.28 -0.01
CA ASP A 885 -21.64 6.69 -1.02
C ASP A 885 -21.11 6.93 -2.44
N ALA A 886 -20.59 8.14 -2.71
CA ALA A 886 -19.95 8.49 -3.97
C ALA A 886 -18.74 7.60 -4.27
N TYR A 887 -17.80 7.47 -3.33
CA TYR A 887 -16.60 6.64 -3.51
C TYR A 887 -16.93 5.15 -3.58
N PHE A 888 -17.92 4.68 -2.82
CA PHE A 888 -18.33 3.28 -2.91
C PHE A 888 -19.03 2.98 -4.25
N LYS A 889 -19.93 3.86 -4.72
CA LYS A 889 -20.52 3.76 -6.06
C LYS A 889 -19.45 3.86 -7.16
N ARG A 890 -18.35 4.59 -6.94
CA ARG A 890 -17.19 4.61 -7.86
C ARG A 890 -16.56 3.23 -7.99
N TYR A 891 -16.38 2.50 -6.89
CA TYR A 891 -15.91 1.11 -6.90
C TYR A 891 -16.92 0.18 -7.59
N LEU A 892 -18.22 0.32 -7.30
CA LEU A 892 -19.26 -0.49 -7.93
C LEU A 892 -19.29 -0.29 -9.45
N LEU A 893 -19.17 0.95 -9.92
CA LEU A 893 -19.06 1.26 -11.35
C LEU A 893 -17.80 0.67 -11.96
N ALA A 894 -16.66 0.76 -11.25
CA ALA A 894 -15.38 0.24 -11.74
C ALA A 894 -15.39 -1.28 -12.01
N ASN A 895 -16.36 -1.99 -11.43
CA ASN A 895 -16.54 -3.42 -11.48
C ASN A 895 -17.86 -3.84 -12.18
N ASP A 896 -18.49 -2.93 -12.94
CA ASP A 896 -19.73 -3.18 -13.69
C ASP A 896 -20.94 -3.58 -12.82
N LEU A 897 -20.93 -3.23 -11.52
CA LEU A 897 -22.03 -3.52 -10.59
C LEU A 897 -23.14 -2.46 -10.63
N ILE A 898 -22.86 -1.29 -11.18
CA ILE A 898 -23.86 -0.26 -11.52
C ILE A 898 -23.54 0.32 -12.90
N GLY A 899 -24.54 0.93 -13.54
CA GLY A 899 -24.34 1.66 -14.80
C GLY A 899 -23.83 3.09 -14.57
N PHE A 900 -23.26 3.69 -15.62
CA PHE A 900 -22.73 5.04 -15.59
C PHE A 900 -23.74 6.09 -15.12
N ASP A 901 -25.00 6.02 -15.59
CA ASP A 901 -26.04 6.98 -15.23
C ASP A 901 -26.35 7.00 -13.72
N VAL A 902 -26.26 5.83 -13.05
CA VAL A 902 -26.48 5.72 -11.61
C VAL A 902 -25.39 6.48 -10.84
N TYR A 903 -24.13 6.34 -11.28
CA TYR A 903 -23.01 7.06 -10.68
C TYR A 903 -23.01 8.56 -11.00
N LYS A 904 -23.31 8.95 -12.25
CA LYS A 904 -23.41 10.37 -12.64
C LYS A 904 -24.42 11.12 -11.75
N GLN A 905 -25.50 10.46 -11.36
CA GLN A 905 -26.55 11.04 -10.52
C GLN A 905 -26.24 11.02 -9.01
N SER A 906 -25.23 10.27 -8.54
CA SER A 906 -24.95 10.15 -7.10
C SER A 906 -24.18 11.33 -6.53
N VAL A 907 -23.33 11.97 -7.33
CA VAL A 907 -22.45 13.04 -6.86
C VAL A 907 -22.06 13.96 -8.01
N ASP A 908 -21.90 15.24 -7.69
CA ASP A 908 -21.41 16.26 -8.59
C ASP A 908 -20.05 16.75 -8.09
N PHE A 909 -18.98 16.10 -8.55
CA PHE A 909 -17.60 16.48 -8.25
C PHE A 909 -17.14 17.69 -9.07
N ILE A 910 -17.93 18.16 -10.03
CA ILE A 910 -17.55 19.29 -10.85
C ILE A 910 -17.94 20.57 -10.12
N PRO A 911 -16.98 21.40 -9.70
CA PRO A 911 -17.29 22.64 -8.98
C PRO A 911 -18.18 23.53 -9.85
N ARG A 912 -19.09 24.28 -9.22
CA ARG A 912 -19.84 25.34 -9.90
C ARG A 912 -18.90 26.53 -9.98
N VAL A 913 -18.30 26.72 -11.15
CA VAL A 913 -17.34 27.80 -11.39
C VAL A 913 -18.12 28.97 -11.97
N ASP A 914 -17.99 30.17 -11.39
CA ASP A 914 -18.60 31.41 -11.89
C ASP A 914 -17.86 32.00 -13.12
N ALA A 915 -16.75 31.38 -13.53
CA ALA A 915 -15.95 31.79 -14.69
C ALA A 915 -16.57 31.33 -16.02
N ASP A 916 -16.31 32.09 -17.08
CA ASP A 916 -16.87 31.86 -18.43
C ASP A 916 -16.47 30.49 -19.03
N ILE A 917 -15.30 29.94 -18.66
CA ILE A 917 -14.80 28.65 -19.15
C ILE A 917 -14.29 27.78 -17.98
N PRO A 918 -14.94 26.64 -17.70
CA PRO A 918 -14.47 25.68 -16.69
C PRO A 918 -13.11 25.08 -17.04
N LYS A 919 -12.17 25.09 -16.09
CA LYS A 919 -10.83 24.48 -16.19
C LYS A 919 -10.70 23.31 -15.22
N LEU A 920 -10.63 22.09 -15.75
CA LEU A 920 -10.63 20.85 -14.98
C LEU A 920 -9.33 20.06 -15.17
N CYS A 921 -8.76 19.52 -14.10
CA CYS A 921 -7.62 18.60 -14.15
C CYS A 921 -8.06 17.21 -13.70
N LEU A 922 -7.94 16.21 -14.56
CA LEU A 922 -8.22 14.82 -14.22
C LEU A 922 -7.07 14.23 -13.41
N SER A 923 -7.37 13.74 -12.21
CA SER A 923 -6.42 12.98 -11.39
C SER A 923 -7.13 11.87 -10.62
N LEU A 924 -6.37 10.93 -10.05
CA LEU A 924 -6.89 9.89 -9.17
C LEU A 924 -6.36 10.10 -7.76
N THR A 925 -7.25 10.10 -6.78
CA THR A 925 -6.86 10.14 -5.36
C THR A 925 -5.94 8.99 -4.95
N GLU A 926 -6.03 7.82 -5.60
CA GLU A 926 -5.13 6.68 -5.36
C GLU A 926 -3.77 6.79 -6.05
N THR A 927 -3.47 7.93 -6.69
CA THR A 927 -2.14 8.28 -7.20
C THR A 927 -1.67 9.60 -6.58
N PRO A 928 -1.49 9.66 -5.24
CA PRO A 928 -1.26 10.91 -4.51
C PRO A 928 -0.02 11.66 -5.00
N THR A 929 1.05 10.96 -5.39
CA THR A 929 2.27 11.56 -5.92
C THR A 929 2.03 12.35 -7.21
N ARG A 930 1.18 11.86 -8.13
CA ARG A 930 0.87 12.55 -9.39
C ARG A 930 0.07 13.83 -9.12
N LYS A 931 -0.95 13.72 -8.27
CA LYS A 931 -1.77 14.84 -7.82
C LYS A 931 -0.92 15.92 -7.14
N GLN A 932 -0.01 15.52 -6.25
CA GLN A 932 0.87 16.45 -5.54
C GLN A 932 1.90 17.12 -6.47
N ASP A 933 2.47 16.38 -7.43
CA ASP A 933 3.38 16.96 -8.44
C ASP A 933 2.67 18.06 -9.27
N PHE A 934 1.43 17.82 -9.70
CA PHE A 934 0.62 18.82 -10.38
C PHE A 934 0.36 20.05 -9.51
N LEU A 935 -0.08 19.83 -8.26
CA LEU A 935 -0.40 20.92 -7.31
C LEU A 935 0.84 21.69 -6.82
N SER A 936 2.04 21.14 -6.96
CA SER A 936 3.30 21.82 -6.61
C SER A 936 3.72 22.89 -7.62
N LYS A 937 3.11 22.88 -8.81
CA LYS A 937 3.38 23.80 -9.93
C LYS A 937 2.20 24.77 -10.09
N PRO A 938 2.37 25.91 -10.80
CA PRO A 938 1.26 26.78 -11.13
C PRO A 938 0.15 26.01 -11.86
N THR A 939 -1.04 25.96 -11.26
CA THR A 939 -2.17 25.17 -11.80
C THR A 939 -2.91 25.91 -12.92
N HIS A 940 -2.59 27.18 -13.19
CA HIS A 940 -3.22 28.01 -14.23
C HIS A 940 -4.76 28.07 -14.16
N GLY A 941 -5.31 27.93 -12.95
CA GLY A 941 -6.73 27.92 -12.66
C GLY A 941 -7.43 26.58 -12.91
N PHE A 942 -6.70 25.53 -13.31
CA PHE A 942 -7.25 24.17 -13.39
C PHE A 942 -7.54 23.61 -12.00
N GLN A 943 -8.76 23.12 -11.80
CA GLN A 943 -9.21 22.52 -10.55
C GLN A 943 -9.19 21.00 -10.66
N VAL A 944 -8.57 20.32 -9.68
CA VAL A 944 -8.46 18.85 -9.70
C VAL A 944 -9.82 18.20 -9.49
N ILE A 945 -10.15 17.26 -10.36
CA ILE A 945 -11.39 16.48 -10.37
C ILE A 945 -11.06 15.01 -10.17
N GLU A 946 -11.87 14.36 -9.34
CA GLU A 946 -11.76 12.94 -9.08
C GLU A 946 -12.15 12.10 -10.30
N GLY A 947 -11.17 11.34 -10.80
CA GLY A 947 -11.37 10.44 -11.92
C GLY A 947 -12.30 9.26 -11.59
N VAL A 948 -13.01 8.80 -12.60
CA VAL A 948 -13.82 7.59 -12.58
C VAL A 948 -12.91 6.39 -12.86
N ARG A 949 -13.13 5.29 -12.14
CA ARG A 949 -12.29 4.09 -12.24
C ARG A 949 -12.97 2.97 -13.00
N HIS A 950 -12.16 2.09 -13.56
CA HIS A 950 -12.60 0.84 -14.16
C HIS A 950 -11.48 -0.20 -14.15
N ARG A 951 -11.84 -1.48 -14.07
CA ARG A 951 -10.90 -2.61 -14.19
C ARG A 951 -10.12 -2.64 -15.51
N ILE A 952 -10.63 -1.99 -16.55
CA ILE A 952 -9.94 -1.72 -17.82
C ILE A 952 -9.57 -0.23 -17.83
N GLY A 953 -8.28 0.10 -17.68
CA GLY A 953 -7.79 1.47 -17.44
C GLY A 953 -8.27 2.51 -18.45
N TRP A 954 -8.21 2.22 -19.75
CA TRP A 954 -8.67 3.16 -20.80
C TRP A 954 -10.18 3.41 -20.79
N ILE A 955 -10.98 2.47 -20.27
CA ILE A 955 -12.42 2.70 -20.05
C ILE A 955 -12.61 3.62 -18.85
N GLY A 956 -11.80 3.49 -17.79
CA GLY A 956 -11.82 4.40 -16.65
C GLY A 956 -11.51 5.85 -17.05
N CYS A 957 -10.48 6.05 -17.87
CA CYS A 957 -10.21 7.36 -18.49
C CYS A 957 -11.39 7.82 -19.36
N GLY A 958 -11.88 6.95 -20.27
CA GLY A 958 -13.12 7.13 -21.04
C GLY A 958 -14.29 7.69 -20.22
N MET A 959 -14.63 6.99 -19.14
CA MET A 959 -15.71 7.36 -18.24
C MET A 959 -15.43 8.65 -17.47
N SER A 960 -14.18 8.96 -17.15
CA SER A 960 -13.81 10.21 -16.49
C SER A 960 -14.10 11.42 -17.37
N TYR A 961 -13.68 11.37 -18.65
CA TYR A 961 -14.03 12.42 -19.62
C TYR A 961 -15.53 12.47 -19.89
N LYS A 962 -16.17 11.30 -20.04
CA LYS A 962 -17.63 11.22 -20.20
C LYS A 962 -18.34 11.86 -19.00
N TYR A 963 -17.90 11.63 -17.77
CA TYR A 963 -18.49 12.22 -16.56
C TYR A 963 -18.36 13.74 -16.56
N MET A 964 -17.13 14.26 -16.67
CA MET A 964 -16.87 15.70 -16.69
C MET A 964 -17.70 16.41 -17.76
N LEU A 965 -17.63 15.92 -19.01
CA LEU A 965 -18.29 16.57 -20.14
C LEU A 965 -19.81 16.36 -20.12
N SER A 966 -20.31 15.27 -19.55
CA SER A 966 -21.75 15.06 -19.33
C SER A 966 -22.33 16.03 -18.30
N VAL A 967 -21.60 16.31 -17.20
CA VAL A 967 -22.03 17.29 -16.19
C VAL A 967 -21.98 18.71 -16.76
N LEU A 968 -20.94 19.04 -17.53
CA LEU A 968 -20.83 20.33 -18.21
C LEU A 968 -21.88 20.51 -19.31
N ALA A 969 -22.22 19.44 -20.04
CA ALA A 969 -23.29 19.45 -21.03
C ALA A 969 -24.65 19.79 -20.39
N ASP A 970 -24.97 19.17 -19.25
CA ASP A 970 -26.20 19.42 -18.48
C ASP A 970 -26.27 20.88 -17.96
N ARG A 971 -25.11 21.49 -17.72
CA ARG A 971 -24.97 22.90 -17.29
C ARG A 971 -24.96 23.90 -18.46
N ASN A 972 -25.11 23.44 -19.69
CA ASN A 972 -25.04 24.27 -20.91
C ASN A 972 -23.71 25.02 -21.06
N ALA A 973 -22.58 24.41 -20.68
CA ALA A 973 -21.27 24.98 -21.00
C ALA A 973 -21.06 25.01 -22.52
N GLU A 974 -20.59 26.15 -23.02
CA GLU A 974 -20.25 26.35 -24.44
C GLU A 974 -18.80 25.95 -24.74
N ILE A 975 -17.90 26.13 -23.78
CA ILE A 975 -16.49 25.77 -23.87
C ILE A 975 -16.06 25.16 -22.53
N ALA A 976 -15.13 24.20 -22.57
CA ALA A 976 -14.48 23.64 -21.38
C ALA A 976 -13.02 23.29 -21.65
N MET A 977 -12.16 23.46 -20.65
CA MET A 977 -10.75 23.05 -20.71
C MET A 977 -10.52 21.88 -19.77
N ILE A 978 -9.91 20.81 -20.28
CA ILE A 978 -9.56 19.64 -19.47
C ILE A 978 -8.09 19.31 -19.70
N CYS A 979 -7.35 19.10 -18.62
CA CYS A 979 -6.01 18.53 -18.64
C CYS A 979 -5.92 17.28 -17.76
N GLU A 980 -4.85 16.52 -17.93
CA GLU A 980 -4.43 15.43 -17.04
C GLU A 980 -3.35 15.94 -16.06
N ASP A 981 -3.15 15.24 -14.95
CA ASP A 981 -2.18 15.62 -13.90
C ASP A 981 -0.69 15.49 -14.32
N ASP A 982 -0.42 15.01 -15.53
CA ASP A 982 0.90 14.95 -16.16
C ASP A 982 1.10 15.97 -17.31
N ALA A 983 0.20 16.95 -17.45
CA ALA A 983 0.40 18.07 -18.38
C ALA A 983 1.54 18.99 -17.92
N LEU A 984 2.44 19.38 -18.84
CA LEU A 984 3.49 20.37 -18.58
C LEU A 984 3.18 21.69 -19.28
N PHE A 985 3.04 22.75 -18.50
CA PHE A 985 2.73 24.09 -19.00
C PHE A 985 4.02 24.92 -19.22
N PRO A 986 4.25 25.51 -20.41
CA PRO A 986 5.39 26.41 -20.65
C PRO A 986 5.24 27.74 -19.89
N GLU A 987 6.34 28.48 -19.69
CA GLU A 987 6.34 29.77 -18.97
C GLU A 987 5.38 30.81 -19.59
N ASP A 988 5.18 30.77 -20.91
CA ASP A 988 4.28 31.65 -21.65
C ASP A 988 2.87 31.07 -21.87
N PHE A 989 2.50 30.03 -21.13
CA PHE A 989 1.24 29.29 -21.30
C PHE A 989 0.01 30.19 -21.20
N GLU A 990 -0.11 31.05 -20.18
CA GLU A 990 -1.32 31.87 -20.01
C GLU A 990 -1.51 32.87 -21.14
N LEU A 991 -0.41 33.50 -21.58
CA LEU A 991 -0.43 34.45 -22.70
C LEU A 991 -0.84 33.77 -24.01
N LYS A 992 -0.33 32.56 -24.27
CA LYS A 992 -0.72 31.76 -25.45
C LYS A 992 -2.17 31.29 -25.32
N LEU A 993 -2.58 30.81 -24.16
CA LEU A 993 -3.93 30.32 -23.90
C LEU A 993 -4.96 31.43 -24.11
N GLU A 994 -4.71 32.65 -23.61
CA GLU A 994 -5.61 33.80 -23.81
C GLU A 994 -5.82 34.10 -25.31
N LYS A 995 -4.73 34.14 -26.09
CA LYS A 995 -4.80 34.32 -27.55
C LYS A 995 -5.56 33.20 -28.25
N ILE A 996 -5.28 31.95 -27.86
CA ILE A 996 -5.93 30.76 -28.43
C ILE A 996 -7.43 30.77 -28.14
N VAL A 997 -7.82 31.03 -26.90
CA VAL A 997 -9.23 31.12 -26.49
C VAL A 997 -9.94 32.23 -27.26
N SER A 998 -9.35 33.42 -27.30
CA SER A 998 -9.89 34.56 -28.05
C SER A 998 -10.09 34.24 -29.53
N TYR A 999 -9.10 33.57 -30.16
CA TYR A 999 -9.21 33.10 -31.54
C TYR A 999 -10.34 32.07 -31.70
N LEU A 1000 -10.40 31.05 -30.85
CA LEU A 1000 -11.39 29.98 -30.95
C LEU A 1000 -12.84 30.47 -30.79
N GLU A 1001 -13.07 31.44 -29.90
CA GLU A 1001 -14.39 32.07 -29.68
C GLU A 1001 -14.86 32.90 -30.88
N HIS A 1002 -13.93 33.53 -31.61
CA HIS A 1002 -14.23 34.39 -32.76
C HIS A 1002 -14.02 33.70 -34.11
N SER A 1003 -13.54 32.45 -34.12
CA SER A 1003 -13.27 31.71 -35.34
C SER A 1003 -14.56 31.46 -36.12
N GLY A 1004 -14.50 31.59 -37.45
CA GLY A 1004 -15.63 31.24 -38.33
C GLY A 1004 -15.80 29.72 -38.53
N TRP A 1005 -14.96 28.91 -37.88
CA TRP A 1005 -14.94 27.46 -38.00
C TRP A 1005 -15.79 26.81 -36.94
N ASP A 1006 -16.56 25.80 -37.33
CA ASP A 1006 -17.36 24.99 -36.39
C ASP A 1006 -16.54 23.81 -35.84
N TRP A 1007 -15.60 24.14 -34.95
CA TRP A 1007 -14.59 23.23 -34.39
C TRP A 1007 -15.14 22.37 -33.23
N HIS A 1008 -14.50 21.22 -32.97
CA HIS A 1008 -14.88 20.31 -31.86
C HIS A 1008 -13.92 20.42 -30.69
N ILE A 1009 -12.63 20.29 -30.98
CA ILE A 1009 -11.58 20.18 -29.97
C ILE A 1009 -10.40 21.03 -30.42
N PHE A 1010 -9.85 21.83 -29.52
CA PHE A 1010 -8.47 22.28 -29.62
C PHE A 1010 -7.59 21.28 -28.87
N SER A 1011 -6.60 20.71 -29.54
CA SER A 1011 -5.65 19.78 -28.93
C SER A 1011 -4.35 20.49 -28.61
N GLY A 1012 -4.04 20.58 -27.31
CA GLY A 1012 -2.84 21.23 -26.81
C GLY A 1012 -1.57 20.43 -27.07
N ILE A 1013 -1.70 19.12 -27.33
CA ILE A 1013 -0.60 18.23 -27.69
C ILE A 1013 -1.14 17.00 -28.42
N ILE A 1014 -0.43 16.57 -29.48
CA ILE A 1014 -0.74 15.32 -30.20
C ILE A 1014 0.43 14.36 -29.98
N ALA A 1015 0.16 13.29 -29.25
CA ALA A 1015 1.18 12.30 -28.90
C ALA A 1015 1.63 11.47 -30.10
N HIS A 1016 0.72 11.19 -31.04
CA HIS A 1016 1.01 10.45 -32.26
C HIS A 1016 0.10 10.90 -33.39
N LEU A 1017 0.65 11.66 -34.34
CA LEU A 1017 -0.09 12.10 -35.52
C LEU A 1017 -0.23 10.96 -36.54
N ASN A 1018 -1.46 10.64 -36.94
CA ASN A 1018 -1.72 9.64 -37.97
C ASN A 1018 -1.24 10.12 -39.35
N GLU A 1019 -0.61 9.25 -40.15
CA GLU A 1019 -0.17 9.56 -41.52
C GLU A 1019 -1.33 9.99 -42.44
N ASP A 1020 -2.54 9.47 -42.21
CA ASP A 1020 -3.74 9.83 -42.98
C ASP A 1020 -4.37 11.15 -42.52
N THR A 1021 -3.78 11.86 -41.56
CA THR A 1021 -4.31 13.16 -41.11
C THR A 1021 -4.29 14.16 -42.26
N GLU A 1022 -5.43 14.82 -42.51
CA GLU A 1022 -5.59 15.84 -43.53
C GLU A 1022 -5.58 17.24 -42.90
N ILE A 1023 -4.85 18.18 -43.53
CA ILE A 1023 -4.90 19.59 -43.17
C ILE A 1023 -6.11 20.23 -43.86
N LEU A 1024 -7.07 20.71 -43.08
CA LEU A 1024 -8.29 21.36 -43.54
C LEU A 1024 -8.05 22.84 -43.83
N ALA A 1025 -7.29 23.51 -42.96
CA ALA A 1025 -6.91 24.92 -43.07
C ALA A 1025 -5.70 25.22 -42.19
N VAL A 1026 -5.00 26.31 -42.53
CA VAL A 1026 -3.93 26.90 -41.72
C VAL A 1026 -4.17 28.41 -41.70
N GLU A 1027 -4.28 28.97 -40.51
CA GLU A 1027 -4.50 30.40 -40.29
C GLU A 1027 -3.44 30.93 -39.32
N GLU A 1028 -2.86 32.09 -39.63
CA GLU A 1028 -1.86 32.73 -38.78
C GLU A 1028 -2.44 34.04 -38.22
N VAL A 1029 -2.57 34.12 -36.90
CA VAL A 1029 -3.10 35.29 -36.19
C VAL A 1029 -2.21 35.57 -34.98
N ASP A 1030 -1.77 36.82 -34.82
CA ASP A 1030 -0.94 37.28 -33.70
C ASP A 1030 0.33 36.45 -33.45
N GLY A 1031 0.91 35.93 -34.54
CA GLY A 1031 2.13 35.12 -34.54
C GLY A 1031 1.92 33.67 -34.10
N ILE A 1032 0.67 33.20 -33.99
CA ILE A 1032 0.31 31.82 -33.71
C ILE A 1032 -0.29 31.20 -34.98
N GLU A 1033 0.23 30.05 -35.35
CA GLU A 1033 -0.28 29.26 -36.46
C GLU A 1033 -1.32 28.24 -35.96
N TYR A 1034 -2.57 28.44 -36.35
CA TYR A 1034 -3.70 27.57 -36.04
C TYR A 1034 -3.91 26.58 -37.18
N ILE A 1035 -3.75 25.31 -36.87
CA ILE A 1035 -3.79 24.22 -37.85
C ILE A 1035 -5.05 23.40 -37.63
N TYR A 1036 -5.91 23.35 -38.64
CA TYR A 1036 -7.15 22.60 -38.63
C TYR A 1036 -6.91 21.22 -39.23
N ILE A 1037 -7.24 20.16 -38.49
CA ILE A 1037 -7.04 18.76 -38.87
C ILE A 1037 -8.29 17.92 -38.61
N ASN A 1038 -8.36 16.74 -39.24
CA ASN A 1038 -9.52 15.83 -39.13
C ASN A 1038 -9.32 14.62 -38.22
N ARG A 1039 -8.15 14.49 -37.57
CA ARG A 1039 -7.82 13.38 -36.64
C ARG A 1039 -6.98 13.91 -35.49
N MET A 1040 -7.09 13.28 -34.33
CA MET A 1040 -6.23 13.57 -33.18
C MET A 1040 -5.96 12.33 -32.35
N THR A 1041 -4.88 12.35 -31.58
CA THR A 1041 -4.53 11.30 -30.62
C THR A 1041 -3.83 11.94 -29.44
N SER A 1042 -4.54 12.01 -28.30
CA SER A 1042 -4.09 12.42 -26.95
C SER A 1042 -5.25 13.10 -26.21
N THR A 1043 -5.28 12.98 -24.89
CA THR A 1043 -6.23 13.67 -24.01
C THR A 1043 -5.57 14.59 -22.97
N VAL A 1044 -4.23 14.68 -22.98
CA VAL A 1044 -3.39 15.34 -21.95
C VAL A 1044 -3.81 16.78 -21.65
N MET A 1045 -4.08 17.59 -22.68
CA MET A 1045 -4.71 18.91 -22.52
C MET A 1045 -5.50 19.27 -23.76
N ASN A 1046 -6.78 19.51 -23.59
CA ASN A 1046 -7.70 19.86 -24.68
C ASN A 1046 -8.67 20.96 -24.24
N ILE A 1047 -9.11 21.78 -25.21
CA ILE A 1047 -10.26 22.66 -25.07
C ILE A 1047 -11.38 22.06 -25.91
N TYR A 1048 -12.57 21.93 -25.35
CA TYR A 1048 -13.75 21.36 -25.98
C TYR A 1048 -14.76 22.46 -26.26
N SER A 1049 -15.22 22.58 -27.50
CA SER A 1049 -16.39 23.38 -27.84
C SER A 1049 -17.67 22.66 -27.40
N ARG A 1050 -18.83 23.30 -27.55
CA ARG A 1050 -20.13 22.65 -27.34
C ARG A 1050 -20.27 21.34 -28.11
N ARG A 1051 -19.81 21.30 -29.36
CA ARG A 1051 -19.80 20.07 -30.17
C ARG A 1051 -18.86 19.01 -29.61
N GLY A 1052 -17.69 19.40 -29.12
CA GLY A 1052 -16.75 18.49 -28.46
C GLY A 1052 -17.30 17.91 -27.16
N ILE A 1053 -17.92 18.77 -26.33
CA ILE A 1053 -18.62 18.39 -25.09
C ILE A 1053 -19.73 17.37 -25.40
N ASP A 1054 -20.59 17.69 -26.36
CA ASP A 1054 -21.69 16.81 -26.77
C ASP A 1054 -21.16 15.51 -27.38
N ALA A 1055 -20.08 15.52 -28.17
CA ALA A 1055 -19.50 14.30 -28.73
C ALA A 1055 -19.02 13.34 -27.64
N VAL A 1056 -18.16 13.77 -26.73
CA VAL A 1056 -17.57 12.88 -25.72
C VAL A 1056 -18.60 12.44 -24.67
N SER A 1057 -19.61 13.26 -24.35
CA SER A 1057 -20.68 12.87 -23.41
C SER A 1057 -21.50 11.66 -23.89
N HIS A 1058 -21.54 11.41 -25.21
CA HIS A 1058 -22.23 10.26 -25.82
C HIS A 1058 -21.33 9.03 -26.05
N TRP A 1059 -20.07 9.06 -25.58
CA TRP A 1059 -19.18 7.90 -25.64
C TRP A 1059 -19.80 6.68 -24.93
N ASP A 1060 -19.73 5.48 -25.52
CA ASP A 1060 -20.35 4.26 -24.97
C ASP A 1060 -19.32 3.41 -24.21
N GLU A 1061 -19.37 3.47 -22.89
CA GLU A 1061 -18.50 2.74 -21.97
C GLU A 1061 -18.65 1.22 -22.05
N ARG A 1062 -19.77 0.72 -22.59
CA ARG A 1062 -20.05 -0.72 -22.71
C ARG A 1062 -19.35 -1.33 -23.91
N ASN A 1063 -18.85 -0.51 -24.83
CA ASN A 1063 -18.06 -0.98 -25.95
C ASN A 1063 -16.58 -1.13 -25.51
N VAL A 1064 -16.22 -2.37 -25.15
CA VAL A 1064 -14.89 -2.71 -24.64
C VAL A 1064 -13.84 -2.97 -25.74
N ASP A 1065 -14.14 -2.66 -27.01
CA ASP A 1065 -13.19 -2.82 -28.12
C ASP A 1065 -12.22 -1.63 -28.20
N ALA A 1066 -11.01 -1.83 -27.67
CA ALA A 1066 -9.97 -0.81 -27.66
C ALA A 1066 -9.50 -0.37 -29.07
N GLN A 1067 -9.76 -1.15 -30.14
CA GLN A 1067 -9.39 -0.75 -31.49
C GLN A 1067 -10.31 0.31 -32.09
N THR A 1068 -11.53 0.42 -31.55
CA THR A 1068 -12.58 1.27 -32.12
C THR A 1068 -13.14 2.28 -31.13
N ASN A 1069 -12.92 2.10 -29.82
CA ASN A 1069 -13.66 2.83 -28.80
C ASN A 1069 -12.82 3.50 -27.71
N THR A 1070 -11.48 3.49 -27.77
CA THR A 1070 -10.72 4.45 -26.93
C THR A 1070 -11.15 5.88 -27.29
N ILE A 1071 -11.04 6.86 -26.37
CA ILE A 1071 -11.57 8.22 -26.59
C ILE A 1071 -11.10 8.79 -27.94
N ASP A 1072 -9.81 8.63 -28.26
CA ASP A 1072 -9.21 9.07 -29.51
C ASP A 1072 -9.83 8.37 -30.74
N ARG A 1073 -9.98 7.04 -30.73
CA ARG A 1073 -10.60 6.29 -31.83
C ARG A 1073 -12.08 6.61 -32.00
N TYR A 1074 -12.78 6.81 -30.89
CA TYR A 1074 -14.18 7.24 -30.92
C TYR A 1074 -14.30 8.63 -31.54
N LEU A 1075 -13.45 9.57 -31.14
CA LEU A 1075 -13.43 10.92 -31.70
C LEU A 1075 -13.14 10.91 -33.20
N GLU A 1076 -12.21 10.09 -33.68
CA GLU A 1076 -11.97 9.91 -35.13
C GLU A 1076 -13.19 9.39 -35.91
N SER A 1077 -14.13 8.71 -35.23
CA SER A 1077 -15.38 8.25 -35.84
C SER A 1077 -16.47 9.33 -35.89
N VAL A 1078 -16.28 10.46 -35.20
CA VAL A 1078 -17.23 11.57 -35.20
C VAL A 1078 -17.29 12.18 -36.61
N PRO A 1079 -18.48 12.27 -37.23
CA PRO A 1079 -18.61 12.81 -38.57
C PRO A 1079 -18.14 14.25 -38.67
N ASN A 1080 -17.28 14.53 -39.66
CA ASN A 1080 -16.68 15.84 -39.89
C ASN A 1080 -15.97 16.39 -38.65
N LEU A 1081 -15.19 15.56 -37.94
CA LEU A 1081 -14.34 16.00 -36.85
C LEU A 1081 -13.43 17.13 -37.33
N VAL A 1082 -13.44 18.23 -36.58
CA VAL A 1082 -12.57 19.39 -36.79
C VAL A 1082 -11.79 19.61 -35.50
N VAL A 1083 -10.49 19.38 -35.55
CA VAL A 1083 -9.56 19.59 -34.45
C VAL A 1083 -8.66 20.76 -34.80
N VAL A 1084 -8.43 21.66 -33.84
CA VAL A 1084 -7.49 22.78 -33.96
C VAL A 1084 -6.26 22.45 -33.12
N THR A 1085 -5.06 22.75 -33.60
CA THR A 1085 -3.83 22.65 -32.82
C THR A 1085 -2.85 23.74 -33.26
N THR A 1086 -1.72 23.87 -32.56
CA THR A 1086 -0.64 24.81 -32.90
C THR A 1086 0.65 24.06 -33.21
N LEU A 1087 1.58 24.73 -33.89
CA LEU A 1087 2.95 24.25 -34.11
C LEU A 1087 3.94 25.35 -33.70
N PRO A 1088 4.80 25.12 -32.68
CA PRO A 1088 4.85 23.93 -31.81
C PRO A 1088 3.56 23.74 -30.99
N PHE A 1089 3.40 22.56 -30.40
CA PHE A 1089 2.25 22.27 -29.53
C PHE A 1089 2.20 23.20 -28.29
N LEU A 1090 1.02 23.39 -27.71
CA LEU A 1090 0.78 24.34 -26.60
C LEU A 1090 1.38 23.86 -25.28
N VAL A 1091 1.31 22.56 -25.00
CA VAL A 1091 1.79 21.97 -23.74
C VAL A 1091 2.74 20.80 -24.00
N GLY A 1092 3.57 20.48 -23.02
CA GLY A 1092 4.35 19.25 -22.96
C GLY A 1092 3.67 18.15 -22.13
N HIS A 1093 4.40 17.06 -21.89
CA HIS A 1093 3.93 15.89 -21.14
C HIS A 1093 5.02 15.38 -20.20
N ALA A 1094 4.69 15.11 -18.93
CA ALA A 1094 5.65 14.76 -17.89
C ALA A 1094 6.24 13.35 -18.07
N GLU A 1095 7.57 13.28 -18.15
CA GLU A 1095 8.33 12.10 -18.59
C GLU A 1095 8.61 11.09 -17.47
N ASP A 1096 8.67 11.56 -16.22
CA ASP A 1096 9.13 10.77 -15.07
C ASP A 1096 8.01 9.92 -14.44
N GLN A 1097 6.78 10.07 -14.94
CA GLN A 1097 5.62 9.40 -14.37
C GLN A 1097 5.27 8.10 -15.12
N THR A 1098 4.75 7.10 -14.40
CA THR A 1098 4.26 5.85 -15.00
C THR A 1098 2.82 6.02 -15.47
N SER A 1099 2.52 5.67 -16.72
CA SER A 1099 1.15 5.78 -17.27
C SER A 1099 0.15 4.93 -16.48
N THR A 1100 -0.91 5.57 -15.97
CA THR A 1100 -2.03 4.89 -15.28
C THR A 1100 -2.93 4.10 -16.24
N LEU A 1101 -2.78 4.29 -17.55
CA LEU A 1101 -3.51 3.59 -18.61
C LEU A 1101 -2.82 2.30 -19.05
N TRP A 1102 -1.49 2.33 -19.16
CA TRP A 1102 -0.74 1.29 -19.85
C TRP A 1102 0.35 0.60 -19.02
N GLY A 1103 0.68 1.12 -17.83
CA GLY A 1103 1.59 0.47 -16.88
C GLY A 1103 3.06 0.42 -17.30
N PHE A 1104 3.52 1.38 -18.11
CA PHE A 1104 4.94 1.55 -18.50
C PHE A 1104 5.45 2.97 -18.22
N VAL A 1105 6.77 3.14 -18.17
CA VAL A 1105 7.46 4.43 -17.95
C VAL A 1105 7.40 5.29 -19.22
N ASN A 1106 7.04 6.56 -19.10
CA ASN A 1106 6.62 7.47 -20.17
C ASN A 1106 7.71 7.91 -21.18
N THR A 1107 8.93 7.37 -21.13
CA THR A 1107 10.06 7.81 -21.98
C THR A 1107 9.86 7.61 -23.49
N GLN A 1108 8.88 6.81 -23.93
CA GLN A 1108 8.58 6.61 -25.36
C GLN A 1108 7.79 7.77 -25.99
N TYR A 1109 7.19 8.67 -25.19
CA TYR A 1109 6.30 9.71 -25.71
C TYR A 1109 7.04 10.89 -26.34
N LEU A 1110 8.28 11.21 -25.92
CA LEU A 1110 9.04 12.33 -26.48
C LEU A 1110 9.38 12.17 -27.96
N ASP A 1111 9.89 11.01 -28.34
CA ASP A 1111 10.21 10.70 -29.73
C ASP A 1111 8.94 10.75 -30.59
N MET A 1112 7.80 10.29 -30.04
CA MET A 1112 6.52 10.29 -30.73
C MET A 1112 5.93 11.70 -30.89
N ILE A 1113 6.03 12.56 -29.88
CA ILE A 1113 5.59 13.96 -29.94
C ILE A 1113 6.47 14.73 -30.93
N SER A 1114 7.79 14.58 -30.84
CA SER A 1114 8.75 15.24 -31.76
C SER A 1114 8.52 14.81 -33.21
N GLU A 1115 8.28 13.52 -33.44
CA GLU A 1115 7.94 12.99 -34.76
C GLU A 1115 6.57 13.49 -35.24
N SER A 1116 5.61 13.67 -34.33
CA SER A 1116 4.30 14.24 -34.64
C SER A 1116 4.40 15.70 -35.05
N GLU A 1117 5.22 16.51 -34.37
CA GLU A 1117 5.50 17.90 -34.77
C GLU A 1117 6.18 17.96 -36.15
N ARG A 1118 7.17 17.10 -36.39
CA ARG A 1118 7.86 17.00 -37.69
C ARG A 1118 6.89 16.65 -38.81
N LEU A 1119 6.06 15.63 -38.61
CA LEU A 1119 5.07 15.19 -39.60
C LEU A 1119 3.99 16.25 -39.83
N LEU A 1120 3.57 16.96 -38.77
CA LEU A 1120 2.63 18.07 -38.88
C LEU A 1120 3.22 19.20 -39.71
N GLN A 1121 4.46 19.60 -39.45
CA GLN A 1121 5.19 20.61 -40.23
C GLN A 1121 5.24 20.24 -41.72
N GLU A 1122 5.63 19.01 -42.04
CA GLU A 1122 5.70 18.52 -43.43
C GLU A 1122 4.35 18.62 -44.15
N LYS A 1123 3.26 18.24 -43.47
CA LYS A 1123 1.90 18.32 -44.00
C LYS A 1123 1.42 19.76 -44.18
N VAL A 1124 1.73 20.64 -43.23
CA VAL A 1124 1.42 22.07 -43.30
C VAL A 1124 2.15 22.73 -44.47
N ASP A 1125 3.44 22.45 -44.63
CA ASP A 1125 4.25 22.98 -45.73
C ASP A 1125 3.71 22.53 -47.10
N ALA A 1126 3.35 21.25 -47.21
CA ALA A 1126 2.71 20.70 -48.40
C ALA A 1126 1.36 21.37 -48.69
N PHE A 1127 0.54 21.62 -47.67
CA PHE A 1127 -0.74 22.32 -47.80
C PHE A 1127 -0.54 23.77 -48.28
N LYS A 1128 0.36 24.53 -47.65
CA LYS A 1128 0.70 25.92 -48.04
C LYS A 1128 1.22 25.99 -49.48
N ALA A 1129 2.10 25.06 -49.88
CA ALA A 1129 2.60 24.97 -51.26
C ALA A 1129 1.47 24.70 -52.27
N SER A 1130 0.53 23.80 -51.94
CA SER A 1130 -0.61 23.48 -52.80
C SER A 1130 -1.59 24.65 -52.98
N LYS A 1131 -1.82 25.43 -51.90
CA LYS A 1131 -2.64 26.66 -51.94
C LYS A 1131 -1.96 27.76 -52.74
N ALA A 1132 -0.65 27.96 -52.56
CA ALA A 1132 0.11 28.93 -53.35
C ALA A 1132 0.05 28.60 -54.85
N ALA A 1133 0.09 27.32 -55.22
CA ALA A 1133 -0.05 26.86 -56.60
C ALA A 1133 -1.48 26.96 -57.18
N GLN A 1134 -2.51 27.15 -56.34
CA GLN A 1134 -3.90 27.40 -56.78
C GLN A 1134 -4.24 28.90 -56.90
N VAL A 1135 -3.41 29.78 -56.34
CA VAL A 1135 -3.56 31.25 -56.38
C VAL A 1135 -2.77 31.88 -57.55
N VAL A 1136 -1.82 31.14 -58.13
CA VAL A 1136 -1.13 31.44 -59.41
C VAL A 1136 -1.92 30.83 -60.56
#